data_AF-A0A809RSA3-F1
#
_entry.id   AF-A0A809RSA3-F1
#
_cell.length_a   1.000
_cell.length_b   1.000
_cell.length_c   1.000
_cell.angle_alpha   90.00
_cell.angle_beta   90.00
_cell.angle_gamma   90.00
#
_symmetry.space_group_name_H-M   'P 1'
#
loop_
_entity.id
_entity.type
_entity.pdbx_description
1 polymer ?
#
loop_
_entity_poly.entity_id
_entity_poly.type
_entity_poly.pdbx_seq_one_letter_code
_entity_poly.pdbx_strand_id
1 'polypeptide(L)'
;MEELKLYNWYGETFDNILPAASGNIKAYKKQVYNIFSRQATKIKNQENIDKDLFLRARTKLQDNLKRNLDSHKVAYKNKVAVLKDSIKKLAFSESSVSLLNFEIKKIKHSLKDTQTYAKEFVYSLTKSADDLEDKVKNIKKLQITTKNEENELFKKYTIFNILKLYITTFNDFDFDISKLKDKLLPIEQVWIDKLGNKSSKFFKEIFDGIEEQRLSLLRRKNELERKYNQTYLKEKELYHREKQAIILESKQKILQLEYEYKSKVSELNSLNKHKKIESLAKIEEQKQLILAKEQKNKELFEKIKLKSVQEVQNIKSKYKEQKLFNKQRAKLQLNKDLYGFLSKRVTDLPKINFDFNNLSLEEITQKNVNISNELLNYKNNSNNPLVKISFETYYSKTNILRNQYEFSLLLKSQLKYLIGKSKQSYTYEGKFNLEESKALKERFIDYRLTRLKYREEKILAKTKIFKLKESGELTKEKEKNTILFNEIKNKYNQNIKELKAKLQEKVISKQAYKNKLYEYKIEKKESINEVKLQSKSLANKEILKTIFWREFAETKVNKKLYESKITEAQKSIPIETMKNLRWLSLFLGIIFPGLSEVLLFKQYVKGIIMSIFSIFAWVLIIPFAFGFYWDQMGGIPGFSDLGKSLHDINKGILTDARLYLFGGVISVLLMVFVFIYFIVSGLGAYKVAKYLEYGSRPSKWSHTKRWLNTSGFPWVISILGWVLMLFIVATPIITSVLVSFTNYGYLHEAPGRTVDWVGLKNWGYWWEFRENKMFLSLGRVLGWTAIWTVASTFLPISFGIIIAVLTNSQRIRFKKIFRLIYILPWAIPAFVTLTFLKTAFKEGSDGYINTIMLSLNLIERPLNWLSEINSARVLVIIVQTWIAYAFIFMLVTGNLQSIPKDIYEAGSVDGAKGRQLFWYLTLPSLLLSISPMLIGQFVGAFNNFTTISIFTGGGPNFAESTIFGEASTDIIISWVYKLTTGAANFEGNQAFAAALTTLAAIFSIAVGARGFIKSMSRRD
;
A
#
# COMPACT_ATOMS: atom_id res chain seq x y z
N MET A 1 6.13 18.35 -24.69
CA MET A 1 5.12 19.30 -25.18
C MET A 1 5.91 20.34 -25.95
N GLU A 2 5.91 20.38 -27.29
CA GLU A 2 4.95 19.85 -28.25
C GLU A 2 5.69 19.29 -29.48
N GLU A 3 5.19 18.14 -29.97
CA GLU A 3 5.63 17.42 -31.17
C GLU A 3 6.97 16.65 -31.12
N LEU A 4 6.91 15.55 -30.37
CA LEU A 4 7.56 14.28 -30.72
C LEU A 4 7.26 13.91 -32.18
N LYS A 5 8.06 14.39 -33.13
CA LYS A 5 8.07 13.96 -34.53
C LYS A 5 9.46 13.39 -34.84
N LEU A 6 9.50 12.12 -35.22
CA LEU A 6 10.70 11.46 -35.74
C LEU A 6 11.01 12.01 -37.14
N TYR A 7 11.69 13.15 -37.21
CA TYR A 7 12.44 13.62 -38.39
C TYR A 7 13.88 13.94 -37.95
N ASN A 8 14.86 13.88 -38.85
CA ASN A 8 16.20 14.41 -38.55
C ASN A 8 16.17 15.95 -38.58
N TRP A 9 17.26 16.60 -38.15
CA TRP A 9 17.44 18.05 -37.97
C TRP A 9 17.08 18.92 -39.20
N TYR A 10 16.86 18.34 -40.39
CA TYR A 10 16.63 19.05 -41.66
C TYR A 10 15.22 18.89 -42.26
N GLY A 11 14.30 18.13 -41.64
CA GLY A 11 12.90 18.08 -42.08
C GLY A 11 12.59 17.26 -43.34
N GLU A 12 13.48 16.37 -43.77
CA GLU A 12 13.30 15.56 -44.99
C GLU A 12 12.70 14.17 -44.70
N THR A 13 11.82 13.71 -45.60
CA THR A 13 11.32 12.32 -45.62
C THR A 13 12.43 11.38 -46.08
N PHE A 14 12.82 10.40 -45.27
CA PHE A 14 13.73 9.34 -45.72
C PHE A 14 13.03 8.49 -46.79
N ASP A 15 13.55 8.54 -48.01
CA ASP A 15 13.21 7.58 -49.06
C ASP A 15 13.51 6.14 -48.62
N ASN A 16 12.72 5.18 -49.13
CA ASN A 16 12.88 3.73 -48.96
C ASN A 16 14.12 3.16 -49.68
N ILE A 17 15.15 3.97 -49.92
CA ILE A 17 16.34 3.56 -50.67
C ILE A 17 17.35 2.96 -49.70
N LEU A 18 17.71 1.70 -49.93
CA LEU A 18 18.81 1.03 -49.24
C LEU A 18 20.11 1.82 -49.52
N PRO A 19 20.89 2.23 -48.50
CA PRO A 19 22.15 2.92 -48.76
C PRO A 19 23.11 1.96 -49.47
N ALA A 20 23.57 2.33 -50.66
CA ALA A 20 24.50 1.54 -51.47
C ALA A 20 25.87 1.30 -50.79
N ALA A 21 26.16 2.02 -49.69
CA ALA A 21 27.43 1.96 -48.98
C ALA A 21 27.25 1.48 -47.52
N SER A 22 27.25 0.17 -47.29
CA SER A 22 27.48 -0.39 -45.95
C SER A 22 28.64 -1.40 -46.00
N GLY A 23 29.65 -1.22 -45.15
CA GLY A 23 30.90 -1.98 -45.20
C GLY A 23 30.92 -3.34 -44.47
N ASN A 24 29.77 -3.83 -43.97
CA ASN A 24 29.67 -5.08 -43.19
C ASN A 24 28.32 -5.79 -43.41
N ILE A 25 28.32 -7.12 -43.55
CA ILE A 25 27.17 -7.92 -44.01
C ILE A 25 26.10 -7.99 -42.93
N LYS A 26 26.53 -7.96 -41.67
CA LYS A 26 25.65 -7.90 -40.51
C LYS A 26 25.03 -6.52 -40.38
N ALA A 27 25.77 -5.45 -40.71
CA ALA A 27 25.23 -4.09 -40.74
C ALA A 27 24.20 -3.92 -41.86
N TYR A 28 24.50 -4.43 -43.06
CA TYR A 28 23.57 -4.47 -44.19
C TYR A 28 22.31 -5.29 -43.86
N LYS A 29 22.48 -6.54 -43.39
CA LYS A 29 21.36 -7.39 -42.93
C LYS A 29 20.54 -6.72 -41.84
N LYS A 30 21.18 -6.01 -40.91
CA LYS A 30 20.48 -5.27 -39.84
C LYS A 30 19.73 -4.05 -40.37
N GLN A 31 20.27 -3.33 -41.36
CA GLN A 31 19.57 -2.22 -42.01
C GLN A 31 18.37 -2.71 -42.83
N VAL A 32 18.54 -3.78 -43.63
CA VAL A 32 17.45 -4.44 -44.35
C VAL A 32 16.39 -4.95 -43.36
N TYR A 33 16.80 -5.59 -42.27
CA TYR A 33 15.91 -6.02 -41.20
C TYR A 33 15.21 -4.83 -40.50
N ASN A 34 15.89 -3.69 -40.32
CA ASN A 34 15.28 -2.49 -39.73
C ASN A 34 14.22 -1.89 -40.66
N ILE A 35 14.47 -1.84 -41.96
CA ILE A 35 13.49 -1.39 -42.96
C ILE A 35 12.31 -2.36 -43.02
N PHE A 36 12.57 -3.68 -43.09
CA PHE A 36 11.55 -4.72 -43.05
C PHE A 36 10.72 -4.65 -41.76
N SER A 37 11.36 -4.56 -40.61
CA SER A 37 10.66 -4.48 -39.32
C SER A 37 9.85 -3.18 -39.18
N ARG A 38 10.30 -2.04 -39.73
CA ARG A 38 9.50 -0.81 -39.81
C ARG A 38 8.27 -1.01 -40.70
N GLN A 39 8.43 -1.61 -41.88
CA GLN A 39 7.32 -1.90 -42.80
C GLN A 39 6.34 -2.92 -42.20
N ALA A 40 6.85 -4.00 -41.61
CA ALA A 40 6.05 -5.00 -40.88
C ALA A 40 5.35 -4.38 -39.66
N THR A 41 5.99 -3.44 -38.95
CA THR A 41 5.36 -2.69 -37.86
C THR A 41 4.26 -1.77 -38.39
N LYS A 42 4.45 -1.12 -39.54
CA LYS A 42 3.40 -0.31 -40.20
C LYS A 42 2.20 -1.17 -40.58
N ILE A 43 2.42 -2.34 -41.18
CA ILE A 43 1.38 -3.32 -41.52
C ILE A 43 0.66 -3.82 -40.25
N LYS A 44 1.41 -4.17 -39.20
CA LYS A 44 0.85 -4.62 -37.93
C LYS A 44 0.07 -3.52 -37.20
N ASN A 45 0.53 -2.27 -37.30
CA ASN A 45 -0.21 -1.13 -36.76
C ASN A 45 -1.52 -0.93 -37.52
N GLN A 46 -1.51 -1.07 -38.85
CA GLN A 46 -2.73 -1.03 -39.65
C GLN A 46 -3.70 -2.16 -39.27
N GLU A 47 -3.20 -3.39 -39.12
CA GLU A 47 -3.99 -4.54 -38.64
C GLU A 47 -4.61 -4.28 -37.26
N ASN A 48 -3.85 -3.69 -36.34
CA ASN A 48 -4.34 -3.32 -35.01
C ASN A 48 -5.41 -2.21 -35.06
N ILE A 49 -5.23 -1.21 -35.93
CA ILE A 49 -6.22 -0.14 -36.15
C ILE A 49 -7.52 -0.75 -36.71
N ASP A 50 -7.42 -1.59 -37.74
CA ASP A 50 -8.59 -2.24 -38.35
C ASP A 50 -9.30 -3.17 -37.35
N LYS A 51 -8.56 -3.86 -36.48
CA LYS A 51 -9.10 -4.66 -35.39
C LYS A 51 -9.84 -3.81 -34.36
N ASP A 52 -9.28 -2.68 -33.95
CA ASP A 52 -9.91 -1.77 -32.98
C ASP A 52 -11.18 -1.16 -33.57
N LEU A 53 -11.15 -0.73 -34.84
CA LEU A 53 -12.33 -0.24 -35.57
C LEU A 53 -13.43 -1.30 -35.65
N PHE A 54 -13.10 -2.54 -35.99
CA PHE A 54 -14.03 -3.67 -35.99
C PHE A 54 -14.66 -3.90 -34.60
N LEU A 55 -13.84 -3.95 -33.55
CA LEU A 55 -14.32 -4.17 -32.18
C LEU A 55 -15.24 -3.03 -31.73
N ARG A 56 -14.90 -1.77 -32.01
CA ARG A 56 -15.76 -0.61 -31.69
C ARG A 56 -17.09 -0.67 -32.44
N ALA A 57 -17.07 -0.98 -33.74
CA ALA A 57 -18.28 -1.11 -34.54
C ALA A 57 -19.19 -2.23 -34.03
N ARG A 58 -18.61 -3.39 -33.70
CA ARG A 58 -19.33 -4.52 -33.10
C ARG A 58 -19.96 -4.17 -31.76
N THR A 59 -19.21 -3.55 -30.84
CA THR A 59 -19.72 -3.12 -29.54
C THR A 59 -20.86 -2.12 -29.71
N LYS A 60 -20.73 -1.13 -30.61
CA LYS A 60 -21.78 -0.16 -30.87
C LYS A 60 -23.06 -0.80 -31.42
N LEU A 61 -22.96 -1.80 -32.28
CA LEU A 61 -24.11 -2.58 -32.77
C LEU A 61 -24.79 -3.36 -31.64
N GLN A 62 -24.02 -3.97 -30.72
CA GLN A 62 -24.56 -4.68 -29.56
C GLN A 62 -25.26 -3.73 -28.57
N ASP A 63 -24.67 -2.55 -28.32
CA ASP A 63 -25.29 -1.52 -27.48
C ASP A 63 -26.57 -0.96 -28.11
N ASN A 64 -26.58 -0.77 -29.43
CA ASN A 64 -27.78 -0.36 -30.17
C ASN A 64 -28.86 -1.44 -30.10
N LEU A 65 -28.51 -2.72 -30.25
CA LEU A 65 -29.45 -3.83 -30.10
C LEU A 65 -30.09 -3.80 -28.72
N LYS A 66 -29.30 -3.65 -27.65
CA LYS A 66 -29.82 -3.56 -26.27
C LYS A 66 -30.78 -2.38 -26.12
N ARG A 67 -30.38 -1.19 -26.58
CA ARG A 67 -31.22 0.02 -26.54
C ARG A 67 -32.53 -0.13 -27.30
N ASN A 68 -32.48 -0.71 -28.51
CA ASN A 68 -33.67 -0.94 -29.32
C ASN A 68 -34.62 -1.93 -28.66
N LEU A 69 -34.10 -3.01 -28.09
CA LEU A 69 -34.90 -3.99 -27.35
C LEU A 69 -35.55 -3.40 -26.09
N ASP A 70 -34.80 -2.58 -25.34
CA ASP A 70 -35.32 -1.91 -24.15
C ASP A 70 -36.39 -0.88 -24.51
N SER A 71 -36.14 -0.05 -25.53
CA SER A 71 -37.10 0.93 -26.05
C SER A 71 -38.39 0.25 -26.53
N HIS A 72 -38.26 -0.83 -27.32
CA HIS A 72 -39.39 -1.60 -27.83
C HIS A 72 -40.21 -2.24 -26.69
N LYS A 73 -39.55 -2.74 -25.64
CA LYS A 73 -40.21 -3.26 -24.42
C LYS A 73 -40.98 -2.18 -23.67
N VAL A 74 -40.42 -0.97 -23.55
CA VAL A 74 -41.08 0.17 -22.90
C VAL A 74 -42.30 0.62 -23.71
N ALA A 75 -42.18 0.73 -25.03
CA ALA A 75 -43.29 1.08 -25.92
C ALA A 75 -44.48 0.10 -25.77
N TYR A 76 -44.21 -1.20 -25.77
CA TYR A 76 -45.23 -2.23 -25.51
C TYR A 76 -45.91 -2.05 -24.14
N LYS A 77 -45.12 -1.88 -23.07
CA LYS A 77 -45.67 -1.68 -21.72
C LYS A 77 -46.57 -0.44 -21.64
N ASN A 78 -46.16 0.66 -22.25
CA ASN A 78 -46.91 1.91 -22.23
C ASN A 78 -48.26 1.77 -22.95
N LYS A 79 -48.30 1.13 -24.12
CA LYS A 79 -49.57 0.88 -24.85
C LYS A 79 -50.59 0.11 -24.02
N VAL A 80 -50.15 -0.92 -23.29
CA VAL A 80 -51.03 -1.74 -22.42
C VAL A 80 -51.42 -0.99 -21.14
N ALA A 81 -50.49 -0.22 -20.56
CA ALA A 81 -50.71 0.50 -19.30
C ALA A 81 -51.75 1.61 -19.42
N VAL A 82 -51.82 2.32 -20.56
CA VAL A 82 -52.78 3.43 -20.77
C VAL A 82 -54.23 2.95 -20.61
N LEU A 83 -54.61 1.86 -21.27
CA LEU A 83 -55.96 1.31 -21.18
C LEU A 83 -56.28 0.80 -19.76
N LYS A 84 -55.31 0.15 -19.12
CA LYS A 84 -55.45 -0.35 -17.74
C LYS A 84 -55.64 0.79 -16.72
N ASP A 85 -54.92 1.90 -16.88
CA ASP A 85 -55.06 3.08 -16.03
C ASP A 85 -56.40 3.79 -16.24
N SER A 86 -56.86 3.89 -17.48
CA SER A 86 -58.20 4.43 -17.80
C SER A 86 -59.34 3.62 -17.18
N ILE A 87 -59.25 2.29 -17.19
CA ILE A 87 -60.23 1.40 -16.53
C ILE A 87 -60.21 1.62 -15.00
N LYS A 88 -59.01 1.67 -14.40
CA LYS A 88 -58.83 1.86 -12.96
C LYS A 88 -59.42 3.19 -12.48
N LYS A 89 -59.28 4.26 -13.27
CA LYS A 89 -59.83 5.59 -12.96
C LYS A 89 -61.35 5.62 -12.88
N LEU A 90 -62.05 4.70 -13.56
CA LEU A 90 -63.52 4.63 -13.58
C LEU A 90 -64.11 3.66 -12.55
N ALA A 91 -63.29 3.05 -11.67
CA ALA A 91 -63.74 2.05 -10.70
C ALA A 91 -64.83 2.56 -9.72
N PHE A 92 -64.89 3.87 -9.45
CA PHE A 92 -65.91 4.47 -8.59
C PHE A 92 -67.33 4.48 -9.20
N SER A 93 -67.50 4.07 -10.47
CA SER A 93 -68.81 3.98 -11.13
C SER A 93 -69.58 2.68 -10.81
N GLU A 94 -68.95 1.74 -10.10
CA GLU A 94 -69.51 0.41 -9.83
C GLU A 94 -70.75 0.43 -8.92
N SER A 95 -70.83 1.36 -7.96
CA SER A 95 -72.01 1.53 -7.11
C SER A 95 -72.33 3.01 -6.85
N SER A 96 -73.61 3.33 -6.65
CA SER A 96 -74.07 4.69 -6.35
C SER A 96 -73.43 5.24 -5.07
N VAL A 97 -73.21 4.38 -4.07
CA VAL A 97 -72.46 4.72 -2.84
C VAL A 97 -70.99 5.05 -3.14
N SER A 98 -70.32 4.33 -4.04
CA SER A 98 -68.93 4.61 -4.41
C SER A 98 -68.77 5.91 -5.21
N LEU A 99 -69.74 6.26 -6.06
CA LEU A 99 -69.79 7.54 -6.77
C LEU A 99 -70.05 8.71 -5.80
N LEU A 100 -71.00 8.56 -4.88
CA LEU A 100 -71.26 9.56 -3.83
C LEU A 100 -70.03 9.77 -2.93
N ASN A 101 -69.33 8.71 -2.55
CA ASN A 101 -68.07 8.81 -1.80
C ASN A 101 -66.99 9.55 -2.61
N PHE A 102 -66.91 9.33 -3.92
CA PHE A 102 -65.99 10.03 -4.80
C PHE A 102 -66.31 11.53 -4.88
N GLU A 103 -67.58 11.91 -5.05
CA GLU A 103 -68.01 13.32 -5.08
C GLU A 103 -67.81 14.01 -3.71
N ILE A 104 -68.11 13.34 -2.60
CA ILE A 104 -67.81 13.84 -1.25
C ILE A 104 -66.30 14.05 -1.07
N LYS A 105 -65.48 13.12 -1.56
CA LYS A 105 -64.01 13.25 -1.48
C LYS A 105 -63.51 14.42 -2.32
N LYS A 106 -64.08 14.64 -3.51
CA LYS A 106 -63.81 15.80 -4.36
C LYS A 106 -64.14 17.11 -3.66
N ILE A 107 -65.30 17.18 -2.99
CA ILE A 107 -65.70 18.34 -2.17
C ILE A 107 -64.72 18.59 -1.02
N LYS A 108 -64.32 17.54 -0.28
CA LYS A 108 -63.30 17.67 0.78
C LYS A 108 -61.95 18.15 0.26
N HIS A 109 -61.57 17.72 -0.94
CA HIS A 109 -60.34 18.19 -1.57
C HIS A 109 -60.45 19.66 -1.95
N SER A 110 -61.56 20.07 -2.60
CA SER A 110 -61.81 21.48 -2.92
C SER A 110 -61.82 22.37 -1.68
N LEU A 111 -62.40 21.92 -0.56
CA LEU A 111 -62.33 22.64 0.71
C LEU A 111 -60.89 22.82 1.19
N LYS A 112 -60.07 21.77 1.11
CA LYS A 112 -58.66 21.84 1.49
C LYS A 112 -57.88 22.80 0.57
N ASP A 113 -58.19 22.81 -0.73
CA ASP A 113 -57.56 23.69 -1.69
C ASP A 113 -57.95 25.15 -1.43
N THR A 114 -59.23 25.43 -1.15
CA THR A 114 -59.73 26.75 -0.73
C THR A 114 -59.04 27.22 0.57
N GLN A 115 -58.87 26.35 1.56
CA GLN A 115 -58.16 26.66 2.81
C GLN A 115 -56.67 26.91 2.59
N THR A 116 -56.03 26.10 1.75
CA THR A 116 -54.60 26.23 1.42
C THR A 116 -54.37 27.53 0.66
N TYR A 117 -55.21 27.83 -0.32
CA TYR A 117 -55.21 29.08 -1.06
C TYR A 117 -55.36 30.28 -0.12
N ALA A 118 -56.35 30.26 0.78
CA ALA A 118 -56.53 31.35 1.74
C ALA A 118 -55.29 31.58 2.62
N LYS A 119 -54.65 30.49 3.09
CA LYS A 119 -53.44 30.55 3.91
C LYS A 119 -52.24 31.09 3.13
N GLU A 120 -52.02 30.61 1.92
CA GLU A 120 -50.94 31.06 1.04
C GLU A 120 -51.14 32.51 0.60
N PHE A 121 -52.38 32.91 0.29
CA PHE A 121 -52.74 34.28 -0.07
C PHE A 121 -52.49 35.25 1.09
N VAL A 122 -52.89 34.90 2.33
CA VAL A 122 -52.60 35.70 3.53
C VAL A 122 -51.10 35.77 3.80
N TYR A 123 -50.37 34.66 3.71
CA TYR A 123 -48.92 34.65 3.87
C TYR A 123 -48.24 35.56 2.83
N SER A 124 -48.64 35.48 1.56
CA SER A 124 -48.15 36.34 0.49
C SER A 124 -48.42 37.83 0.78
N LEU A 125 -49.64 38.17 1.20
CA LEU A 125 -50.01 39.54 1.57
C LEU A 125 -49.19 40.08 2.75
N THR A 126 -48.88 39.27 3.77
CA THR A 126 -48.03 39.72 4.90
C THR A 126 -46.59 40.04 4.49
N LYS A 127 -46.12 39.50 3.37
CA LYS A 127 -44.78 39.74 2.81
C LYS A 127 -44.74 40.81 1.72
N SER A 128 -45.90 41.31 1.29
CA SER A 128 -46.03 42.36 0.27
C SER A 128 -45.72 43.76 0.82
N ALA A 129 -45.31 44.68 -0.05
CA ALA A 129 -45.02 46.08 0.28
C ALA A 129 -46.27 46.99 0.29
N ASP A 130 -47.47 46.43 0.09
CA ASP A 130 -48.73 47.18 0.00
C ASP A 130 -49.05 47.92 1.30
N ASP A 131 -49.82 49.00 1.20
CA ASP A 131 -50.23 49.78 2.36
C ASP A 131 -51.16 48.99 3.29
N LEU A 132 -51.18 49.35 4.58
CA LEU A 132 -51.94 48.63 5.60
C LEU A 132 -53.45 48.65 5.31
N GLU A 133 -53.97 49.75 4.76
CA GLU A 133 -55.40 49.92 4.51
C GLU A 133 -55.89 48.99 3.39
N ASP A 134 -55.10 48.86 2.32
CA ASP A 134 -55.35 47.95 1.20
C ASP A 134 -55.23 46.47 1.60
N LYS A 135 -54.25 46.14 2.47
CA LYS A 135 -54.10 44.80 3.04
C LYS A 135 -55.35 44.38 3.82
N VAL A 136 -55.89 45.27 4.67
CA VAL A 136 -57.10 45.00 5.44
C VAL A 136 -58.31 44.84 4.52
N LYS A 137 -58.45 45.66 3.49
CA LYS A 137 -59.53 45.56 2.49
C LYS A 137 -59.50 44.24 1.73
N ASN A 138 -58.33 43.78 1.30
CA ASN A 138 -58.15 42.51 0.58
C ASN A 138 -58.42 41.30 1.48
N ILE A 139 -58.01 41.33 2.75
CA ILE A 139 -58.33 40.28 3.72
C ILE A 139 -59.85 40.19 3.95
N LYS A 140 -60.56 41.32 4.08
CA LYS A 140 -62.02 41.33 4.20
C LYS A 140 -62.70 40.76 2.94
N LYS A 141 -62.21 41.12 1.75
CA LYS A 141 -62.72 40.57 0.49
C LYS A 141 -62.53 39.04 0.41
N LEU A 142 -61.33 38.56 0.76
CA LEU A 142 -61.04 37.13 0.82
C LEU A 142 -61.97 36.42 1.81
N GLN A 143 -62.13 36.94 3.03
CA GLN A 143 -63.04 36.34 4.03
C GLN A 143 -64.47 36.17 3.50
N ILE A 144 -64.99 37.15 2.77
CA ILE A 144 -66.33 37.08 2.18
C ILE A 144 -66.36 36.01 1.06
N THR A 145 -65.40 36.01 0.14
CA THR A 145 -65.36 35.06 -0.97
C THR A 145 -65.17 33.62 -0.49
N THR A 146 -64.21 33.39 0.42
CA THR A 146 -63.92 32.06 0.97
C THR A 146 -65.11 31.54 1.77
N LYS A 147 -65.77 32.39 2.57
CA LYS A 147 -66.96 32.00 3.32
C LYS A 147 -68.13 31.64 2.40
N ASN A 148 -68.32 32.36 1.30
CA ASN A 148 -69.35 32.02 0.31
C ASN A 148 -69.04 30.67 -0.37
N GLU A 149 -67.80 30.44 -0.77
CA GLU A 149 -67.37 29.16 -1.37
C GLU A 149 -67.49 27.99 -0.39
N GLU A 150 -67.05 28.16 0.87
CA GLU A 150 -67.19 27.14 1.92
C GLU A 150 -68.65 26.81 2.20
N ASN A 151 -69.54 27.81 2.21
CA ASN A 151 -70.98 27.59 2.36
C ASN A 151 -71.58 26.80 1.19
N GLU A 152 -71.18 27.10 -0.05
CA GLU A 152 -71.63 26.35 -1.23
C GLU A 152 -71.11 24.90 -1.24
N LEU A 153 -69.84 24.70 -0.87
CA LEU A 153 -69.27 23.36 -0.69
C LEU A 153 -69.96 22.60 0.44
N PHE A 154 -70.30 23.28 1.54
CA PHE A 154 -71.02 22.69 2.66
C PHE A 154 -72.43 22.26 2.25
N LYS A 155 -73.18 23.08 1.49
CA LYS A 155 -74.49 22.68 0.94
C LYS A 155 -74.40 21.43 0.05
N LYS A 156 -73.40 21.36 -0.83
CA LYS A 156 -73.20 20.17 -1.68
C LYS A 156 -72.82 18.94 -0.84
N TYR A 157 -71.98 19.14 0.17
CA TYR A 157 -71.61 18.09 1.11
C TYR A 157 -72.82 17.54 1.85
N THR A 158 -73.68 18.40 2.41
CA THR A 158 -74.87 17.97 3.15
C THR A 158 -75.81 17.20 2.23
N ILE A 159 -76.09 17.68 1.03
CA ILE A 159 -76.94 16.98 0.05
C ILE A 159 -76.41 15.56 -0.25
N PHE A 160 -75.13 15.43 -0.63
CA PHE A 160 -74.56 14.13 -0.98
C PHE A 160 -74.36 13.22 0.24
N ASN A 161 -74.09 13.78 1.42
CA ASN A 161 -73.96 13.03 2.66
C ASN A 161 -75.33 12.49 3.12
N ILE A 162 -76.41 13.27 2.99
CA ILE A 162 -77.78 12.85 3.29
C ILE A 162 -78.22 11.74 2.32
N LEU A 163 -77.98 11.89 1.01
CA LEU A 163 -78.25 10.84 0.01
C LEU A 163 -77.52 9.54 0.35
N LYS A 164 -76.21 9.65 0.65
CA LYS A 164 -75.41 8.49 1.05
C LYS A 164 -75.94 7.85 2.32
N LEU A 165 -76.24 8.65 3.34
CA LEU A 165 -76.74 8.16 4.63
C LEU A 165 -78.09 7.46 4.46
N TYR A 166 -78.99 8.02 3.64
CA TYR A 166 -80.28 7.42 3.33
C TYR A 166 -80.12 6.04 2.67
N ILE A 167 -79.36 5.98 1.57
CA ILE A 167 -79.15 4.74 0.78
C ILE A 167 -78.49 3.66 1.64
N THR A 168 -77.48 4.02 2.45
CA THR A 168 -76.78 3.07 3.32
C THR A 168 -77.63 2.57 4.50
N THR A 169 -78.68 3.30 4.89
CA THR A 169 -79.49 2.99 6.08
C THR A 169 -80.78 2.25 5.76
N PHE A 170 -81.51 2.68 4.73
CA PHE A 170 -82.88 2.19 4.46
C PHE A 170 -82.98 1.28 3.22
N ASN A 171 -81.94 1.27 2.38
CA ASN A 171 -81.88 0.46 1.16
C ASN A 171 -83.13 0.59 0.25
N ASP A 172 -83.77 1.77 0.27
CA ASP A 172 -84.89 2.16 -0.60
C ASP A 172 -84.53 3.48 -1.32
N PHE A 173 -85.26 3.83 -2.39
CA PHE A 173 -85.02 5.02 -3.23
C PHE A 173 -86.21 5.99 -3.22
N ASP A 174 -87.04 5.91 -2.18
CA ASP A 174 -88.21 6.79 -2.04
C ASP A 174 -87.86 8.12 -1.36
N PHE A 175 -86.66 8.22 -0.78
CA PHE A 175 -86.09 9.42 -0.15
C PHE A 175 -87.04 10.11 0.81
N ASP A 176 -87.77 9.34 1.62
CA ASP A 176 -88.64 9.87 2.67
C ASP A 176 -87.79 10.39 3.84
N ILE A 177 -87.51 11.69 3.82
CA ILE A 177 -86.57 12.35 4.74
C ILE A 177 -87.09 12.35 6.19
N SER A 178 -88.39 12.12 6.40
CA SER A 178 -88.95 11.98 7.75
C SER A 178 -88.28 10.83 8.53
N LYS A 179 -87.88 9.75 7.84
CA LYS A 179 -87.18 8.59 8.41
C LYS A 179 -85.77 8.89 8.93
N LEU A 180 -85.16 9.98 8.45
CA LEU A 180 -83.78 10.37 8.80
C LEU A 180 -83.70 11.37 9.96
N LYS A 181 -84.83 11.90 10.43
CA LYS A 181 -84.85 13.07 11.32
C LYS A 181 -83.96 12.89 12.56
N ASP A 182 -83.97 11.71 13.18
CA ASP A 182 -83.17 11.40 14.38
C ASP A 182 -81.67 11.14 14.13
N LYS A 183 -81.26 10.99 12.86
CA LYS A 183 -79.87 10.68 12.46
C LYS A 183 -79.13 11.85 11.80
N LEU A 184 -79.83 12.97 11.60
CA LEU A 184 -79.29 14.18 10.98
C LEU A 184 -78.71 15.12 12.03
N LEU A 185 -77.67 15.88 11.66
CA LEU A 185 -77.15 16.93 12.53
C LEU A 185 -78.20 18.04 12.71
N PRO A 186 -78.23 18.76 13.85
CA PRO A 186 -79.19 19.84 14.07
C PRO A 186 -79.21 20.90 12.96
N ILE A 187 -78.05 21.16 12.34
CA ILE A 187 -77.92 22.10 11.24
C ILE A 187 -78.48 21.58 9.90
N GLU A 188 -78.44 20.26 9.70
CA GLU A 188 -79.02 19.58 8.53
C GLU A 188 -80.55 19.53 8.66
N GLN A 189 -81.07 19.30 9.88
CA GLN A 189 -82.51 19.34 10.18
C GLN A 189 -83.11 20.71 9.87
N VAL A 190 -82.50 21.80 10.34
CA VAL A 190 -82.95 23.18 10.05
C VAL A 190 -82.95 23.49 8.54
N TRP A 191 -82.00 22.94 7.80
CA TRP A 191 -81.91 23.13 6.35
C TRP A 191 -83.00 22.35 5.60
N ILE A 192 -83.30 21.13 6.04
CA ILE A 192 -84.37 20.29 5.49
C ILE A 192 -85.75 20.88 5.80
N ASP A 193 -85.96 21.40 7.01
CA ASP A 193 -87.24 22.01 7.40
C ASP A 193 -87.58 23.25 6.53
N LYS A 194 -86.56 23.97 6.02
CA LYS A 194 -86.75 25.07 5.04
C LYS A 194 -87.23 24.61 3.67
N LEU A 195 -87.03 23.34 3.29
CA LEU A 195 -87.49 22.78 2.01
C LEU A 195 -88.97 22.35 2.06
N GLY A 196 -89.54 22.21 3.26
CA GLY A 196 -90.94 21.83 3.48
C GLY A 196 -91.33 20.49 2.81
N ASN A 197 -92.60 20.37 2.40
CA ASN A 197 -93.17 19.15 1.80
C ASN A 197 -92.57 18.74 0.44
N LYS A 198 -91.61 19.50 -0.11
CA LYS A 198 -90.94 19.21 -1.40
C LYS A 198 -89.60 18.50 -1.25
N SER A 199 -89.17 18.24 -0.01
CA SER A 199 -87.83 17.73 0.30
C SER A 199 -87.57 16.33 -0.30
N SER A 200 -88.49 15.37 -0.16
CA SER A 200 -88.33 14.02 -0.74
C SER A 200 -88.22 14.04 -2.27
N LYS A 201 -89.00 14.89 -2.94
CA LYS A 201 -88.94 15.07 -4.40
C LYS A 201 -87.60 15.65 -4.86
N PHE A 202 -87.08 16.65 -4.13
CA PHE A 202 -85.79 17.28 -4.44
C PHE A 202 -84.61 16.31 -4.35
N PHE A 203 -84.56 15.47 -3.30
CA PHE A 203 -83.49 14.49 -3.16
C PHE A 203 -83.59 13.35 -4.17
N LYS A 204 -84.80 12.95 -4.56
CA LYS A 204 -85.04 11.97 -5.63
C LYS A 204 -84.53 12.47 -6.99
N GLU A 205 -84.86 13.69 -7.39
CA GLU A 205 -84.38 14.28 -8.65
C GLU A 205 -82.84 14.39 -8.72
N ILE A 206 -82.19 14.73 -7.60
CA ILE A 206 -80.72 14.79 -7.53
C ILE A 206 -80.12 13.38 -7.61
N PHE A 207 -80.71 12.41 -6.94
CA PHE A 207 -80.24 11.03 -6.99
C PHE A 207 -80.37 10.44 -8.41
N ASP A 208 -81.49 10.66 -9.08
CA ASP A 208 -81.74 10.18 -10.44
C ASP A 208 -80.69 10.75 -11.41
N GLY A 209 -80.35 12.04 -11.29
CA GLY A 209 -79.27 12.65 -12.09
C GLY A 209 -77.88 12.05 -11.82
N ILE A 210 -77.57 11.70 -10.56
CA ILE A 210 -76.31 11.03 -10.19
C ILE A 210 -76.28 9.60 -10.75
N GLU A 211 -77.42 8.91 -10.75
CA GLU A 211 -77.54 7.54 -11.22
C GLU A 211 -77.41 7.45 -12.75
N GLU A 212 -77.99 8.40 -13.50
CA GLU A 212 -77.75 8.53 -14.94
C GLU A 212 -76.27 8.74 -15.26
N GLN A 213 -75.60 9.62 -14.52
CA GLN A 213 -74.16 9.86 -14.64
C GLN A 213 -73.37 8.58 -14.34
N ARG A 214 -73.75 7.82 -13.30
CA ARG A 214 -73.12 6.54 -12.95
C ARG A 214 -73.23 5.53 -14.09
N LEU A 215 -74.42 5.36 -14.65
CA LEU A 215 -74.69 4.41 -15.73
C LEU A 215 -73.89 4.74 -16.99
N SER A 216 -73.76 6.03 -17.33
CA SER A 216 -72.91 6.50 -18.44
C SER A 216 -71.44 6.14 -18.24
N LEU A 217 -70.90 6.41 -17.04
CA LEU A 217 -69.51 6.09 -16.68
C LEU A 217 -69.25 4.58 -16.66
N LEU A 218 -70.22 3.78 -16.19
CA LEU A 218 -70.12 2.32 -16.17
C LEU A 218 -70.10 1.73 -17.59
N ARG A 219 -70.94 2.25 -18.51
CA ARG A 219 -70.90 1.87 -19.93
C ARG A 219 -69.53 2.15 -20.54
N ARG A 220 -68.95 3.32 -20.24
CA ARG A 220 -67.62 3.69 -20.72
C ARG A 220 -66.51 2.78 -20.17
N LYS A 221 -66.59 2.39 -18.89
CA LYS A 221 -65.66 1.44 -18.29
C LYS A 221 -65.72 0.06 -18.97
N ASN A 222 -66.92 -0.47 -19.18
CA ASN A 222 -67.14 -1.77 -19.83
C ASN A 222 -66.63 -1.78 -21.28
N GLU A 223 -66.77 -0.68 -22.01
CA GLU A 223 -66.22 -0.51 -23.36
C GLU A 223 -64.67 -0.58 -23.35
N LEU A 224 -64.02 0.10 -22.39
CA LEU A 224 -62.57 0.08 -22.23
C LEU A 224 -62.03 -1.30 -21.84
N GLU A 225 -62.75 -2.05 -21.00
CA GLU A 225 -62.39 -3.42 -20.62
C GLU A 225 -62.45 -4.39 -21.82
N ARG A 226 -63.49 -4.29 -22.65
CA ARG A 226 -63.58 -5.04 -23.91
C ARG A 226 -62.42 -4.70 -24.85
N LYS A 227 -62.11 -3.41 -25.01
CA LYS A 227 -61.00 -2.94 -25.85
C LYS A 227 -59.64 -3.42 -25.32
N TYR A 228 -59.43 -3.43 -24.01
CA TYR A 228 -58.21 -3.95 -23.38
C TYR A 228 -58.01 -5.44 -23.66
N ASN A 229 -59.04 -6.26 -23.46
CA ASN A 229 -58.96 -7.72 -23.66
C ASN A 229 -58.66 -8.09 -25.11
N GLN A 230 -59.23 -7.37 -26.08
CA GLN A 230 -58.95 -7.59 -27.51
C GLN A 230 -57.55 -7.11 -27.93
N THR A 231 -57.09 -5.98 -27.39
CA THR A 231 -55.82 -5.35 -27.81
C THR A 231 -54.61 -6.04 -27.18
N TYR A 232 -54.73 -6.54 -25.95
CA TYR A 232 -53.62 -7.12 -25.20
C TYR A 232 -52.96 -8.31 -25.90
N LEU A 233 -53.76 -9.26 -26.39
CA LEU A 233 -53.24 -10.47 -27.05
C LEU A 233 -52.51 -10.13 -28.35
N LYS A 234 -53.08 -9.23 -29.16
CA LYS A 234 -52.52 -8.79 -30.45
C LYS A 234 -51.19 -8.04 -30.27
N GLU A 235 -51.11 -7.10 -29.32
CA GLU A 235 -49.87 -6.35 -29.05
C GLU A 235 -48.77 -7.25 -28.45
N LYS A 236 -49.12 -8.29 -27.69
CA LYS A 236 -48.16 -9.26 -27.16
C LYS A 236 -47.53 -10.11 -28.28
N GLU A 237 -48.33 -10.58 -29.21
CA GLU A 237 -47.84 -11.35 -30.38
C GLU A 237 -46.93 -10.49 -31.27
N LEU A 238 -47.36 -9.25 -31.56
CA LEU A 238 -46.59 -8.29 -32.33
C LEU A 238 -45.21 -8.00 -31.70
N TYR A 239 -45.17 -7.78 -30.39
CA TYR A 239 -43.93 -7.58 -29.63
C TYR A 239 -42.93 -8.74 -29.81
N HIS A 240 -43.41 -9.98 -29.72
CA HIS A 240 -42.54 -11.15 -29.87
C HIS A 240 -41.96 -11.27 -31.29
N ARG A 241 -42.77 -10.98 -32.31
CA ARG A 241 -42.33 -11.00 -33.72
C ARG A 241 -41.30 -9.91 -34.01
N GLU A 242 -41.57 -8.66 -33.64
CA GLU A 242 -40.66 -7.53 -33.87
C GLU A 242 -39.34 -7.69 -33.10
N LYS A 243 -39.40 -8.19 -31.86
CA LYS A 243 -38.19 -8.52 -31.09
C LYS A 243 -37.25 -9.46 -31.83
N GLN A 244 -37.78 -10.51 -32.47
CA GLN A 244 -36.95 -11.48 -33.20
C GLN A 244 -36.34 -10.86 -34.47
N ALA A 245 -37.11 -10.03 -35.19
CA ALA A 245 -36.61 -9.31 -36.36
C ALA A 245 -35.44 -8.38 -36.02
N ILE A 246 -35.54 -7.60 -34.94
CA ILE A 246 -34.48 -6.70 -34.45
C ILE A 246 -33.19 -7.48 -34.13
N ILE A 247 -33.31 -8.65 -33.50
CA ILE A 247 -32.16 -9.51 -33.16
C ILE A 247 -31.50 -10.06 -34.44
N LEU A 248 -32.30 -10.52 -35.39
CA LEU A 248 -31.81 -11.11 -36.64
C LEU A 248 -31.03 -10.08 -37.48
N GLU A 249 -31.59 -8.88 -37.66
CA GLU A 249 -30.96 -7.79 -38.43
C GLU A 249 -29.60 -7.40 -37.83
N SER A 250 -29.52 -7.29 -36.49
CA SER A 250 -28.27 -6.96 -35.80
C SER A 250 -27.20 -8.05 -35.99
N LYS A 251 -27.58 -9.33 -35.96
CA LYS A 251 -26.66 -10.46 -36.20
C LYS A 251 -26.10 -10.46 -37.62
N GLN A 252 -26.95 -10.20 -38.63
CA GLN A 252 -26.51 -10.11 -40.04
C GLN A 252 -25.47 -9.00 -40.24
N LYS A 253 -25.70 -7.81 -39.66
CA LYS A 253 -24.73 -6.70 -39.72
C LYS A 253 -23.39 -7.02 -39.07
N ILE A 254 -23.39 -7.72 -37.93
CA ILE A 254 -22.16 -8.14 -37.26
C ILE A 254 -21.37 -9.15 -38.13
N LEU A 255 -22.06 -10.08 -38.78
CA LEU A 255 -21.43 -11.09 -39.64
C LEU A 255 -20.76 -10.44 -40.86
N GLN A 256 -21.42 -9.46 -41.49
CA GLN A 256 -20.86 -8.72 -42.62
C GLN A 256 -19.58 -7.97 -42.24
N LEU A 257 -19.58 -7.26 -41.10
CA LEU A 257 -18.39 -6.57 -40.58
C LEU A 257 -17.23 -7.54 -40.29
N GLU A 258 -17.53 -8.74 -39.80
CA GLU A 258 -16.51 -9.76 -39.53
C GLU A 258 -15.87 -10.28 -40.82
N TYR A 259 -16.67 -10.47 -41.87
CA TYR A 259 -16.18 -10.85 -43.20
C TYR A 259 -15.24 -9.79 -43.79
N GLU A 260 -15.65 -8.52 -43.77
CA GLU A 260 -14.84 -7.39 -44.26
C GLU A 260 -13.50 -7.27 -43.52
N TYR A 261 -13.51 -7.41 -42.19
CA TYR A 261 -12.30 -7.40 -41.38
C TYR A 261 -11.34 -8.53 -41.76
N LYS A 262 -11.85 -9.77 -41.89
CA LYS A 262 -11.03 -10.94 -42.25
C LYS A 262 -10.40 -10.80 -43.64
N SER A 263 -11.12 -10.23 -44.60
CA SER A 263 -10.60 -9.96 -45.95
C SER A 263 -9.39 -9.01 -45.90
N LYS A 264 -9.52 -7.88 -45.20
CA LYS A 264 -8.42 -6.88 -45.06
C LYS A 264 -7.18 -7.47 -44.39
N VAL A 265 -7.36 -8.29 -43.36
CA VAL A 265 -6.24 -8.96 -42.67
C VAL A 265 -5.51 -9.94 -43.60
N SER A 266 -6.25 -10.67 -44.44
CA SER A 266 -5.66 -11.58 -45.43
C SER A 266 -4.77 -10.83 -46.44
N GLU A 267 -5.24 -9.69 -46.96
CA GLU A 267 -4.49 -8.83 -47.88
C GLU A 267 -3.19 -8.30 -47.24
N LEU A 268 -3.27 -7.77 -46.02
CA LEU A 268 -2.12 -7.26 -45.25
C LEU A 268 -1.06 -8.35 -45.01
N ASN A 269 -1.49 -9.58 -44.73
CA ASN A 269 -0.60 -10.72 -44.55
C ASN A 269 0.12 -11.11 -45.85
N SER A 270 -0.58 -11.07 -46.99
CA SER A 270 0.02 -11.35 -48.29
C SER A 270 1.08 -10.31 -48.67
N LEU A 271 0.82 -9.02 -48.41
CA LEU A 271 1.76 -7.91 -48.64
C LEU A 271 3.04 -8.06 -47.80
N ASN A 272 2.90 -8.44 -46.53
CA ASN A 272 4.04 -8.66 -45.63
C ASN A 272 4.93 -9.82 -46.12
N LYS A 273 4.31 -10.90 -46.63
CA LYS A 273 5.02 -12.05 -47.20
C LYS A 273 5.81 -11.65 -48.45
N HIS A 274 5.22 -10.87 -49.36
CA HIS A 274 5.89 -10.39 -50.56
C HIS A 274 7.10 -9.49 -50.23
N LYS A 275 6.94 -8.54 -49.30
CA LYS A 275 8.03 -7.64 -48.89
C LYS A 275 9.19 -8.38 -48.20
N LYS A 276 8.89 -9.45 -47.46
CA LYS A 276 9.92 -10.33 -46.88
C LYS A 276 10.76 -10.99 -47.98
N ILE A 277 10.13 -11.54 -49.02
CA ILE A 277 10.83 -12.19 -50.14
C ILE A 277 11.73 -11.20 -50.88
N GLU A 278 11.21 -10.01 -51.21
CA GLU A 278 11.96 -8.92 -51.87
C GLU A 278 13.22 -8.52 -51.06
N SER A 279 13.09 -8.44 -49.74
CA SER A 279 14.20 -8.07 -48.84
C SER A 279 15.30 -9.14 -48.76
N LEU A 280 14.93 -10.42 -48.85
CA LEU A 280 15.87 -11.54 -48.81
C LEU A 280 16.69 -11.63 -50.10
N ALA A 281 16.06 -11.39 -51.26
CA ALA A 281 16.72 -11.36 -52.56
C ALA A 281 17.81 -10.28 -52.64
N LYS A 282 17.54 -9.05 -52.16
CA LYS A 282 18.54 -7.95 -52.11
C LYS A 282 19.71 -8.24 -51.17
N ILE A 283 19.48 -8.99 -50.08
CA ILE A 283 20.56 -9.44 -49.17
C ILE A 283 21.48 -10.43 -49.88
N GLU A 284 20.93 -11.31 -50.71
CA GLU A 284 21.67 -12.33 -51.43
C GLU A 284 22.55 -11.74 -52.54
N GLU A 285 22.03 -10.76 -53.28
CA GLU A 285 22.73 -10.01 -54.34
C GLU A 285 23.99 -9.28 -53.82
N GLN A 286 23.91 -8.63 -52.66
CA GLN A 286 25.02 -7.85 -52.07
C GLN A 286 25.96 -8.67 -51.19
N LYS A 287 25.65 -9.94 -50.94
CA LYS A 287 26.33 -10.81 -49.96
C LYS A 287 27.84 -10.95 -50.25
N GLN A 288 28.19 -11.20 -51.50
CA GLN A 288 29.57 -11.52 -51.90
C GLN A 288 30.50 -10.30 -51.81
N LEU A 289 30.03 -9.13 -52.25
CA LEU A 289 30.79 -7.87 -52.22
C LEU A 289 31.09 -7.43 -50.77
N ILE A 290 30.16 -7.70 -49.85
CA ILE A 290 30.34 -7.35 -48.45
C ILE A 290 31.24 -8.35 -47.72
N LEU A 291 31.16 -9.65 -48.01
CA LEU A 291 32.05 -10.68 -47.44
C LEU A 291 33.52 -10.40 -47.80
N ALA A 292 33.80 -10.02 -49.05
CA ALA A 292 35.15 -9.66 -49.49
C ALA A 292 35.72 -8.44 -48.73
N LYS A 293 34.90 -7.40 -48.49
CA LYS A 293 35.29 -6.23 -47.68
C LYS A 293 35.48 -6.56 -46.20
N GLU A 294 34.67 -7.47 -45.64
CA GLU A 294 34.81 -7.92 -44.25
C GLU A 294 36.10 -8.69 -43.99
N GLN A 295 36.49 -9.58 -44.91
CA GLN A 295 37.72 -10.37 -44.79
C GLN A 295 38.96 -9.46 -44.76
N LYS A 296 39.02 -8.47 -45.67
CA LYS A 296 40.09 -7.46 -45.71
C LYS A 296 40.16 -6.61 -44.43
N ASN A 297 39.01 -6.22 -43.86
CA ASN A 297 38.96 -5.46 -42.61
C ASN A 297 39.34 -6.27 -41.37
N LYS A 298 39.06 -7.59 -41.36
CA LYS A 298 39.38 -8.49 -40.25
C LYS A 298 40.89 -8.66 -40.06
N GLU A 299 41.63 -8.78 -41.15
CA GLU A 299 43.10 -8.88 -41.12
C GLU A 299 43.76 -7.59 -40.63
N LEU A 300 43.29 -6.44 -41.09
CA LEU A 300 43.76 -5.13 -40.62
C LEU A 300 43.46 -4.94 -39.12
N PHE A 301 42.29 -5.34 -38.66
CA PHE A 301 41.88 -5.25 -37.26
C PHE A 301 42.75 -6.12 -36.34
N GLU A 302 43.03 -7.38 -36.70
CA GLU A 302 43.89 -8.24 -35.88
C GLU A 302 45.34 -7.71 -35.80
N LYS A 303 45.87 -7.13 -36.89
CA LYS A 303 47.18 -6.44 -36.84
C LYS A 303 47.20 -5.27 -35.85
N ILE A 304 46.18 -4.41 -35.87
CA ILE A 304 46.06 -3.26 -34.94
C ILE A 304 45.91 -3.74 -33.49
N LYS A 305 45.15 -4.81 -33.27
CA LYS A 305 44.89 -5.41 -31.95
C LYS A 305 46.13 -6.11 -31.35
N LEU A 306 46.92 -6.81 -32.15
CA LEU A 306 48.17 -7.43 -31.68
C LEU A 306 49.18 -6.37 -31.25
N LYS A 307 49.37 -5.33 -32.08
CA LYS A 307 50.25 -4.19 -31.76
C LYS A 307 49.87 -3.52 -30.45
N SER A 308 48.59 -3.23 -30.24
CA SER A 308 48.11 -2.57 -29.02
C SER A 308 48.19 -3.46 -27.77
N VAL A 309 48.02 -4.78 -27.90
CA VAL A 309 48.23 -5.71 -26.77
C VAL A 309 49.68 -5.72 -26.32
N GLN A 310 50.64 -5.74 -27.25
CA GLN A 310 52.07 -5.65 -26.95
C GLN A 310 52.42 -4.30 -26.29
N GLU A 311 51.91 -3.18 -26.83
CA GLU A 311 52.07 -1.85 -26.22
C GLU A 311 51.53 -1.82 -24.78
N VAL A 312 50.34 -2.38 -24.53
CA VAL A 312 49.73 -2.41 -23.20
C VAL A 312 50.52 -3.27 -22.22
N GLN A 313 51.12 -4.39 -22.67
CA GLN A 313 52.01 -5.20 -21.82
C GLN A 313 53.27 -4.41 -21.44
N ASN A 314 53.89 -3.72 -22.40
CA ASN A 314 55.05 -2.85 -22.17
C ASN A 314 54.73 -1.67 -21.25
N ILE A 315 53.53 -1.08 -21.35
CA ILE A 315 53.07 -0.02 -20.44
C ILE A 315 52.92 -0.58 -19.01
N LYS A 316 52.38 -1.80 -18.85
CA LYS A 316 52.19 -2.42 -17.53
C LYS A 316 53.51 -2.82 -16.85
N SER A 317 54.54 -3.23 -17.61
CA SER A 317 55.86 -3.50 -17.04
C SER A 317 56.51 -2.21 -16.55
N LYS A 318 56.57 -1.16 -17.40
CA LYS A 318 57.09 0.18 -17.04
C LYS A 318 56.36 0.84 -15.87
N TYR A 319 55.07 0.53 -15.67
CA TYR A 319 54.30 1.03 -14.53
C TYR A 319 54.86 0.60 -13.16
N LYS A 320 55.47 -0.59 -13.07
CA LYS A 320 56.08 -1.06 -11.80
C LYS A 320 57.25 -0.17 -11.38
N GLU A 321 58.11 0.19 -12.33
CA GLU A 321 59.26 1.09 -12.14
C GLU A 321 58.80 2.52 -11.82
N GLN A 322 57.79 3.02 -12.53
CA GLN A 322 57.21 4.36 -12.30
C GLN A 322 56.59 4.53 -10.90
N LYS A 323 56.20 3.44 -10.22
CA LYS A 323 55.64 3.50 -8.86
C LYS A 323 56.65 4.02 -7.83
N LEU A 324 57.91 3.58 -7.93
CA LEU A 324 59.02 4.05 -7.07
C LEU A 324 59.32 5.52 -7.34
N PHE A 325 59.40 5.88 -8.62
CA PHE A 325 59.60 7.26 -9.06
C PHE A 325 58.50 8.21 -8.58
N ASN A 326 57.24 7.75 -8.63
CA ASN A 326 56.10 8.53 -8.17
C ASN A 326 56.10 8.75 -6.65
N LYS A 327 56.66 7.82 -5.86
CA LYS A 327 56.84 7.99 -4.41
C LYS A 327 57.81 9.14 -4.12
N GLN A 328 58.87 9.26 -4.91
CA GLN A 328 59.82 10.37 -4.80
C GLN A 328 59.21 11.69 -5.30
N ARG A 329 58.45 11.68 -6.41
CA ARG A 329 57.67 12.86 -6.86
C ARG A 329 56.68 13.36 -5.82
N ALA A 330 56.01 12.45 -5.11
CA ALA A 330 55.10 12.82 -4.03
C ALA A 330 55.86 13.56 -2.92
N LYS A 331 57.03 13.07 -2.49
CA LYS A 331 57.88 13.77 -1.49
C LYS A 331 58.31 15.14 -1.98
N LEU A 332 58.76 15.25 -3.23
CA LEU A 332 59.18 16.52 -3.81
C LEU A 332 58.02 17.52 -3.87
N GLN A 333 56.83 17.05 -4.26
CA GLN A 333 55.64 17.90 -4.28
C GLN A 333 55.23 18.36 -2.89
N LEU A 334 55.42 17.54 -1.85
CA LEU A 334 55.18 17.95 -0.47
C LEU A 334 56.09 19.12 -0.08
N ASN A 335 57.38 19.03 -0.43
CA ASN A 335 58.35 20.11 -0.21
C ASN A 335 57.97 21.36 -1.02
N LYS A 336 57.55 21.19 -2.28
CA LYS A 336 57.08 22.29 -3.15
C LYS A 336 55.82 22.96 -2.62
N ASP A 337 54.87 22.20 -2.08
CA ASP A 337 53.64 22.73 -1.50
C ASP A 337 53.93 23.52 -0.20
N LEU A 338 54.84 23.01 0.64
CA LEU A 338 55.34 23.74 1.82
C LEU A 338 56.05 25.04 1.41
N TYR A 339 56.95 24.97 0.43
CA TYR A 339 57.65 26.13 -0.11
C TYR A 339 56.69 27.16 -0.70
N GLY A 340 55.70 26.72 -1.47
CA GLY A 340 54.67 27.58 -2.06
C GLY A 340 53.78 28.25 -1.00
N PHE A 341 53.57 27.61 0.14
CA PHE A 341 52.89 28.22 1.28
C PHE A 341 53.75 29.29 1.98
N LEU A 342 55.04 29.01 2.18
CA LEU A 342 55.99 29.89 2.88
C LEU A 342 56.40 31.10 2.03
N SER A 343 56.68 30.91 0.75
CA SER A 343 57.12 31.98 -0.17
C SER A 343 56.11 33.11 -0.33
N LYS A 344 54.82 32.85 -0.09
CA LYS A 344 53.78 33.88 -0.07
C LYS A 344 53.73 34.72 1.21
N ARG A 345 54.49 34.34 2.25
CA ARG A 345 54.28 34.82 3.64
C ARG A 345 55.57 35.14 4.39
N VAL A 346 56.72 34.80 3.82
CA VAL A 346 58.05 35.02 4.40
C VAL A 346 58.96 35.53 3.30
N THR A 347 59.72 36.59 3.58
CA THR A 347 60.59 37.27 2.62
C THR A 347 61.95 36.57 2.45
N ASP A 348 62.45 35.93 3.50
CA ASP A 348 63.84 35.43 3.57
C ASP A 348 63.94 33.94 3.23
N LEU A 349 63.18 33.47 2.24
CA LEU A 349 63.13 32.05 1.88
C LEU A 349 64.26 31.71 0.88
N PRO A 350 65.04 30.63 1.07
CA PRO A 350 66.07 30.23 0.10
C PRO A 350 65.47 29.99 -1.29
N LYS A 351 66.19 30.35 -2.36
CA LYS A 351 65.75 30.08 -3.74
C LYS A 351 66.01 28.62 -4.09
N ILE A 352 64.98 27.79 -4.04
CA ILE A 352 65.07 26.35 -4.32
C ILE A 352 64.55 26.05 -5.72
N ASN A 353 65.35 25.34 -6.53
CA ASN A 353 64.92 24.86 -7.84
C ASN A 353 64.15 23.53 -7.72
N PHE A 354 62.82 23.60 -7.90
CA PHE A 354 61.91 22.46 -7.90
C PHE A 354 61.71 21.80 -9.28
N ASP A 355 62.53 22.09 -10.29
CA ASP A 355 62.44 21.38 -11.57
C ASP A 355 62.90 19.92 -11.42
N PHE A 356 62.16 19.00 -12.01
CA PHE A 356 62.40 17.56 -11.94
C PHE A 356 62.18 16.88 -13.29
N ASN A 357 62.07 17.67 -14.36
CA ASN A 357 62.00 17.13 -15.70
C ASN A 357 63.34 16.45 -16.03
N ASN A 358 63.27 15.23 -16.56
CA ASN A 358 64.41 14.42 -17.05
C ASN A 358 65.42 13.90 -16.01
N LEU A 359 65.11 13.89 -14.71
CA LEU A 359 65.99 13.31 -13.68
C LEU A 359 65.81 11.80 -13.50
N SER A 360 66.89 11.07 -13.21
CA SER A 360 66.91 9.64 -12.85
C SER A 360 66.33 9.41 -11.44
N LEU A 361 66.01 8.15 -11.08
CA LEU A 361 65.45 7.84 -9.75
C LEU A 361 66.42 8.20 -8.62
N GLU A 362 67.71 7.98 -8.83
CA GLU A 362 68.79 8.32 -7.88
C GLU A 362 68.93 9.84 -7.76
N GLU A 363 68.97 10.55 -8.89
CA GLU A 363 69.05 12.02 -8.92
C GLU A 363 67.85 12.69 -8.23
N ILE A 364 66.62 12.21 -8.45
CA ILE A 364 65.43 12.75 -7.74
C ILE A 364 65.52 12.44 -6.25
N THR A 365 66.04 11.27 -5.88
CA THR A 365 66.18 10.90 -4.47
C THR A 365 67.20 11.82 -3.80
N GLN A 366 68.35 12.04 -4.43
CA GLN A 366 69.38 12.94 -3.92
C GLN A 366 68.89 14.39 -3.86
N LYS A 367 68.20 14.86 -4.90
CA LYS A 367 67.58 16.19 -4.92
C LYS A 367 66.52 16.36 -3.83
N ASN A 368 65.71 15.34 -3.58
CA ASN A 368 64.76 15.34 -2.47
C ASN A 368 65.45 15.46 -1.12
N VAL A 369 66.55 14.72 -0.90
CA VAL A 369 67.35 14.80 0.33
C VAL A 369 67.92 16.20 0.50
N ASN A 370 68.57 16.75 -0.53
CA ASN A 370 69.16 18.09 -0.51
C ASN A 370 68.11 19.16 -0.19
N ILE A 371 66.98 19.18 -0.92
CA ILE A 371 65.89 20.13 -0.68
C ILE A 371 65.29 19.97 0.73
N SER A 372 65.14 18.73 1.20
CA SER A 372 64.59 18.47 2.53
C SER A 372 65.54 18.97 3.62
N ASN A 373 66.86 18.76 3.45
CA ASN A 373 67.88 19.24 4.38
C ASN A 373 67.94 20.78 4.39
N GLU A 374 67.89 21.42 3.22
CA GLU A 374 67.90 22.88 3.11
C GLU A 374 66.67 23.52 3.78
N LEU A 375 65.48 22.96 3.54
CA LEU A 375 64.25 23.37 4.21
C LEU A 375 64.30 23.11 5.72
N LEU A 376 64.86 21.97 6.16
CA LEU A 376 64.97 21.63 7.59
C LEU A 376 65.98 22.54 8.31
N ASN A 377 67.10 22.87 7.67
CA ASN A 377 68.07 23.84 8.17
C ASN A 377 67.42 25.22 8.32
N TYR A 378 66.63 25.66 7.33
CA TYR A 378 65.87 26.90 7.43
C TYR A 378 64.87 26.87 8.60
N LYS A 379 64.16 25.76 8.82
CA LYS A 379 63.26 25.58 9.96
C LYS A 379 64.00 25.70 11.30
N ASN A 380 65.19 25.12 11.42
CA ASN A 380 65.98 25.13 12.64
C ASN A 380 66.53 26.53 12.95
N ASN A 381 66.91 27.29 11.92
CA ASN A 381 67.44 28.65 12.06
C ASN A 381 66.35 29.73 12.19
N SER A 382 65.10 29.45 11.80
CA SER A 382 63.99 30.40 11.87
C SER A 382 63.30 30.40 13.23
N ASN A 383 63.25 31.57 13.89
CA ASN A 383 62.44 31.78 15.09
C ASN A 383 60.94 32.06 14.80
N ASN A 384 60.54 32.18 13.54
CA ASN A 384 59.15 32.46 13.19
C ASN A 384 58.23 31.25 13.49
N PRO A 385 57.20 31.38 14.35
CA PRO A 385 56.30 30.28 14.71
C PRO A 385 55.50 29.75 13.52
N LEU A 386 55.21 30.60 12.52
CA LEU A 386 54.56 30.18 11.28
C LEU A 386 55.38 29.12 10.54
N VAL A 387 56.71 29.30 10.51
CA VAL A 387 57.64 28.36 9.89
C VAL A 387 57.62 27.05 10.66
N LYS A 388 57.87 27.04 11.98
CA LYS A 388 57.88 25.81 12.79
C LYS A 388 56.57 25.00 12.67
N ILE A 389 55.42 25.66 12.78
CA ILE A 389 54.08 25.04 12.69
C ILE A 389 53.78 24.52 11.27
N SER A 390 54.25 25.21 10.23
CA SER A 390 54.08 24.74 8.86
C SER A 390 54.80 23.41 8.61
N PHE A 391 56.04 23.26 9.09
CA PHE A 391 56.79 22.02 8.99
C PHE A 391 56.12 20.88 9.78
N GLU A 392 55.66 21.12 11.01
CA GLU A 392 54.91 20.11 11.77
C GLU A 392 53.65 19.63 11.03
N THR A 393 52.97 20.55 10.36
CA THR A 393 51.70 20.26 9.68
C THR A 393 51.94 19.50 8.37
N TYR A 394 52.89 19.94 7.54
CA TYR A 394 53.19 19.32 6.26
C TYR A 394 53.90 17.97 6.40
N TYR A 395 54.85 17.82 7.32
CA TYR A 395 55.57 16.57 7.58
C TYR A 395 54.86 15.63 8.57
N SER A 396 53.61 15.92 8.95
CA SER A 396 52.81 14.99 9.76
C SER A 396 52.58 13.66 9.01
N LYS A 397 52.63 12.53 9.74
CA LYS A 397 52.44 11.18 9.17
C LYS A 397 51.16 11.06 8.34
N THR A 398 50.07 11.65 8.82
CA THR A 398 48.76 11.63 8.13
C THR A 398 48.79 12.41 6.80
N ASN A 399 49.50 13.54 6.74
CA ASN A 399 49.61 14.34 5.54
C ASN A 399 50.51 13.67 4.50
N ILE A 400 51.62 13.06 4.93
CA ILE A 400 52.51 12.29 4.05
C ILE A 400 51.75 11.13 3.39
N LEU A 401 51.01 10.32 4.17
CA LEU A 401 50.23 9.20 3.65
C LEU A 401 49.15 9.67 2.66
N ARG A 402 48.48 10.78 2.96
CA ARG A 402 47.45 11.35 2.10
C ARG A 402 48.03 11.88 0.78
N ASN A 403 49.19 12.54 0.85
CA ASN A 403 49.91 12.99 -0.33
C ASN A 403 50.33 11.81 -1.23
N GLN A 404 50.84 10.73 -0.63
CA GLN A 404 51.15 9.50 -1.38
C GLN A 404 49.89 8.90 -2.04
N TYR A 405 48.75 8.90 -1.34
CA TYR A 405 47.49 8.44 -1.91
C TYR A 405 47.03 9.29 -3.10
N GLU A 406 47.08 10.62 -2.99
CA GLU A 406 46.74 11.55 -4.07
C GLU A 406 47.61 11.29 -5.32
N PHE A 407 48.93 11.18 -5.14
CA PHE A 407 49.84 10.83 -6.24
C PHE A 407 49.59 9.44 -6.82
N SER A 408 49.09 8.50 -6.02
CA SER A 408 48.66 7.19 -6.55
C SER A 408 47.45 7.32 -7.50
N LEU A 409 46.57 8.31 -7.30
CA LEU A 409 45.46 8.60 -8.22
C LEU A 409 45.97 9.20 -9.53
N LEU A 410 46.94 10.11 -9.47
CA LEU A 410 47.58 10.69 -10.65
C LEU A 410 48.30 9.62 -11.48
N LEU A 411 49.05 8.73 -10.83
CA LEU A 411 49.72 7.62 -11.51
C LEU A 411 48.73 6.65 -12.16
N LYS A 412 47.62 6.34 -11.47
CA LYS A 412 46.52 5.56 -12.07
C LYS A 412 45.89 6.27 -13.27
N SER A 413 45.71 7.60 -13.19
CA SER A 413 45.23 8.41 -14.32
C SER A 413 46.16 8.31 -15.51
N GLN A 414 47.48 8.46 -15.32
CA GLN A 414 48.48 8.34 -16.39
C GLN A 414 48.49 6.95 -17.02
N LEU A 415 48.45 5.89 -16.21
CA LEU A 415 48.35 4.52 -16.69
C LEU A 415 47.09 4.33 -17.56
N LYS A 416 45.95 4.81 -17.07
CA LYS A 416 44.67 4.72 -17.78
C LYS A 416 44.67 5.51 -19.08
N TYR A 417 45.33 6.67 -19.11
CA TYR A 417 45.52 7.46 -20.32
C TYR A 417 46.33 6.70 -21.37
N LEU A 418 47.49 6.16 -21.01
CA LEU A 418 48.36 5.42 -21.93
C LEU A 418 47.69 4.16 -22.47
N ILE A 419 47.05 3.38 -21.59
CA ILE A 419 46.26 2.20 -21.99
C ILE A 419 45.09 2.62 -22.88
N GLY A 420 44.40 3.71 -22.53
CA GLY A 420 43.28 4.24 -23.29
C GLY A 420 43.69 4.65 -24.71
N LYS A 421 44.81 5.38 -24.85
CA LYS A 421 45.36 5.83 -26.12
C LYS A 421 45.76 4.67 -27.03
N SER A 422 46.43 3.65 -26.49
CA SER A 422 46.79 2.43 -27.25
C SER A 422 45.55 1.64 -27.70
N LYS A 423 44.45 1.71 -26.93
CA LYS A 423 43.22 0.95 -27.18
C LYS A 423 42.15 1.66 -28.00
N GLN A 424 42.20 2.99 -28.07
CA GLN A 424 41.11 3.82 -28.64
C GLN A 424 40.81 3.50 -30.11
N SER A 425 41.80 3.03 -30.86
CA SER A 425 41.69 2.72 -32.29
C SER A 425 40.83 1.50 -32.61
N TYR A 426 40.67 0.55 -31.66
CA TYR A 426 40.00 -0.72 -31.94
C TYR A 426 38.99 -1.17 -30.88
N THR A 427 38.87 -0.48 -29.74
CA THR A 427 37.90 -0.81 -28.69
C THR A 427 37.38 0.40 -27.91
N TYR A 428 36.09 0.37 -27.58
CA TYR A 428 35.38 1.32 -26.71
C TYR A 428 35.93 1.32 -25.28
N GLU A 429 36.55 0.23 -24.83
CA GLU A 429 37.30 0.20 -23.57
C GLU A 429 38.46 1.20 -23.57
N GLY A 430 39.06 1.50 -24.73
CA GLY A 430 40.04 2.57 -24.88
C GLY A 430 39.44 3.94 -24.53
N LYS A 431 38.28 4.26 -25.13
CA LYS A 431 37.53 5.51 -24.85
C LYS A 431 37.13 5.62 -23.38
N PHE A 432 36.64 4.53 -22.78
CA PHE A 432 36.27 4.51 -21.35
C PHE A 432 37.48 4.75 -20.43
N ASN A 433 38.64 4.15 -20.74
CA ASN A 433 39.85 4.38 -19.96
C ASN A 433 40.36 5.83 -20.07
N LEU A 434 40.13 6.52 -21.18
CA LEU A 434 40.44 7.95 -21.31
C LEU A 434 39.55 8.82 -20.43
N GLU A 435 38.24 8.57 -20.40
CA GLU A 435 37.32 9.30 -19.50
C GLU A 435 37.61 8.97 -18.02
N GLU A 436 37.91 7.72 -17.69
CA GLU A 436 38.33 7.34 -16.33
C GLU A 436 39.65 8.01 -15.94
N SER A 437 40.58 8.17 -16.88
CA SER A 437 41.82 8.91 -16.66
C SER A 437 41.56 10.38 -16.34
N LYS A 438 40.70 11.07 -17.12
CA LYS A 438 40.31 12.46 -16.86
C LYS A 438 39.70 12.62 -15.47
N ALA A 439 38.71 11.78 -15.14
CA ALA A 439 38.05 11.82 -13.84
C ALA A 439 39.03 11.57 -12.68
N LEU A 440 39.99 10.64 -12.82
CA LEU A 440 41.03 10.40 -11.82
C LEU A 440 41.98 11.60 -11.66
N LYS A 441 42.31 12.30 -12.76
CA LYS A 441 43.15 13.50 -12.74
C LYS A 441 42.46 14.65 -12.01
N GLU A 442 41.20 14.90 -12.31
CA GLU A 442 40.39 15.91 -11.61
C GLU A 442 40.25 15.57 -10.13
N ARG A 443 39.99 14.30 -9.79
CA ARG A 443 39.93 13.85 -8.41
C ARG A 443 41.24 14.11 -7.65
N PHE A 444 42.39 13.91 -8.30
CA PHE A 444 43.69 14.26 -7.74
C PHE A 444 43.79 15.77 -7.47
N ILE A 445 43.40 16.60 -8.43
CA ILE A 445 43.42 18.07 -8.31
C ILE A 445 42.54 18.51 -7.14
N ASP A 446 41.29 18.05 -7.09
CA ASP A 446 40.33 18.41 -6.04
C ASP A 446 40.82 17.98 -4.67
N TYR A 447 41.33 16.75 -4.54
CA TYR A 447 41.83 16.25 -3.26
C TYR A 447 43.04 17.04 -2.77
N ARG A 448 43.95 17.39 -3.69
CA ARG A 448 45.12 18.22 -3.37
C ARG A 448 44.70 19.63 -2.97
N LEU A 449 43.79 20.28 -3.70
CA LEU A 449 43.28 21.61 -3.35
C LEU A 449 42.60 21.63 -1.98
N THR A 450 41.71 20.67 -1.73
CA THR A 450 41.05 20.51 -0.42
C THR A 450 42.09 20.29 0.68
N ARG A 451 43.09 19.44 0.47
CA ARG A 451 44.18 19.22 1.45
C ARG A 451 44.92 20.53 1.73
N LEU A 452 45.38 21.24 0.70
CA LEU A 452 46.16 22.47 0.85
C LEU A 452 45.36 23.55 1.60
N LYS A 453 44.10 23.79 1.20
CA LYS A 453 43.17 24.71 1.85
C LYS A 453 43.08 24.47 3.36
N TYR A 454 42.80 23.23 3.78
CA TYR A 454 42.66 22.92 5.21
C TYR A 454 43.99 22.85 5.97
N ARG A 455 45.12 22.59 5.30
CA ARG A 455 46.45 22.67 5.94
C ARG A 455 46.86 24.12 6.18
N GLU A 456 46.62 24.99 5.20
CA GLU A 456 46.79 26.43 5.33
C GLU A 456 45.95 27.01 6.48
N GLU A 457 44.65 26.69 6.52
CA GLU A 457 43.77 27.14 7.60
C GLU A 457 44.23 26.65 8.98
N LYS A 458 44.71 25.40 9.07
CA LYS A 458 45.29 24.84 10.31
C LYS A 458 46.54 25.59 10.76
N ILE A 459 47.45 25.89 9.83
CA ILE A 459 48.70 26.59 10.13
C ILE A 459 48.40 28.01 10.60
N LEU A 460 47.53 28.73 9.90
CA LEU A 460 47.14 30.09 10.26
C LEU A 460 46.46 30.15 11.63
N ALA A 461 45.52 29.24 11.91
CA ALA A 461 44.83 29.18 13.19
C ALA A 461 45.79 28.87 14.36
N LYS A 462 46.67 27.87 14.20
CA LYS A 462 47.70 27.55 15.19
C LYS A 462 48.68 28.71 15.40
N THR A 463 49.13 29.36 14.33
CA THR A 463 50.07 30.48 14.39
C THR A 463 49.45 31.68 15.12
N LYS A 464 48.19 32.01 14.83
CA LYS A 464 47.46 33.08 15.54
C LYS A 464 47.33 32.78 17.03
N ILE A 465 46.99 31.55 17.41
CA ILE A 465 46.93 31.14 18.82
C ILE A 465 48.31 31.23 19.49
N PHE A 466 49.37 30.83 18.79
CA PHE A 466 50.73 30.93 19.30
C PHE A 466 51.13 32.40 19.54
N LYS A 467 50.91 33.28 18.56
CA LYS A 467 51.18 34.73 18.68
C LYS A 467 50.40 35.37 19.82
N LEU A 468 49.11 35.02 19.98
CA LEU A 468 48.30 35.50 21.11
C LEU A 468 48.82 35.01 22.47
N LYS A 469 49.41 33.81 22.52
CA LYS A 469 50.03 33.26 23.74
C LYS A 469 51.31 34.01 24.08
N GLU A 470 52.11 34.35 23.08
CA GLU A 470 53.38 35.07 23.20
C GLU A 470 53.17 36.54 23.60
N SER A 471 52.15 37.21 23.05
CA SER A 471 51.82 38.60 23.39
C SER A 471 51.11 38.80 24.74
N GLY A 472 50.79 37.71 25.47
CA GLY A 472 49.97 37.77 26.69
C GLY A 472 48.49 38.15 26.47
N GLU A 473 48.05 38.42 25.22
CA GLU A 473 46.65 38.72 24.91
C GLU A 473 45.72 37.52 25.15
N LEU A 474 46.24 36.30 25.10
CA LEU A 474 45.46 35.08 25.29
C LEU A 474 44.83 34.99 26.69
N THR A 475 45.53 35.44 27.74
CA THR A 475 45.01 35.45 29.11
C THR A 475 43.96 36.54 29.28
N LYS A 476 44.22 37.74 28.76
CA LYS A 476 43.28 38.87 28.73
C LYS A 476 41.97 38.52 28.00
N GLU A 477 42.05 37.88 26.83
CA GLU A 477 40.85 37.41 26.11
C GLU A 477 40.09 36.34 26.91
N LYS A 478 40.78 35.44 27.60
CA LYS A 478 40.11 34.41 28.42
C LYS A 478 39.32 35.03 29.57
N GLU A 479 39.88 36.01 30.26
CA GLU A 479 39.19 36.74 31.33
C GLU A 479 37.98 37.48 30.78
N LYS A 480 38.14 38.26 29.70
CA LYS A 480 37.04 38.95 29.02
C LYS A 480 35.91 38.02 28.58
N ASN A 481 36.26 36.88 27.96
CA ASN A 481 35.29 35.88 27.53
C ASN A 481 34.56 35.24 28.72
N THR A 482 35.26 35.03 29.84
CA THR A 482 34.65 34.45 31.06
C THR A 482 33.63 35.40 31.66
N ILE A 483 33.93 36.71 31.68
CA ILE A 483 32.98 37.76 32.09
C ILE A 483 31.75 37.74 31.17
N LEU A 484 31.93 37.79 29.85
CA LEU A 484 30.83 37.75 28.87
C LEU A 484 29.98 36.48 28.99
N PHE A 485 30.59 35.32 29.19
CA PHE A 485 29.84 34.07 29.39
C PHE A 485 29.06 34.08 30.71
N ASN A 486 29.60 34.69 31.76
CA ASN A 486 28.89 34.86 33.03
C ASN A 486 27.73 35.85 32.89
N GLU A 487 27.89 36.96 32.18
CA GLU A 487 26.82 37.92 31.86
C GLU A 487 25.68 37.24 31.09
N ILE A 488 25.99 36.49 30.02
CA ILE A 488 24.99 35.73 29.25
C ILE A 488 24.28 34.70 30.15
N LYS A 489 25.01 34.01 31.03
CA LYS A 489 24.43 33.04 31.97
C LYS A 489 23.52 33.72 33.00
N ASN A 490 23.93 34.88 33.52
CA ASN A 490 23.17 35.66 34.49
C ASN A 490 21.89 36.22 33.86
N LYS A 491 21.98 36.83 32.66
CA LYS A 491 20.83 37.30 31.89
C LYS A 491 19.83 36.17 31.61
N TYR A 492 20.31 35.00 31.20
CA TYR A 492 19.44 33.83 31.00
C TYR A 492 18.76 33.37 32.29
N ASN A 493 19.48 33.32 33.41
CA ASN A 493 18.90 32.94 34.71
C ASN A 493 17.87 33.96 35.21
N GLN A 494 18.14 35.26 35.01
CA GLN A 494 17.20 36.34 35.33
C GLN A 494 15.93 36.24 34.48
N ASN A 495 16.07 36.07 33.17
CA ASN A 495 14.95 35.86 32.25
C ASN A 495 14.09 34.65 32.67
N ILE A 496 14.71 33.55 33.13
CA ILE A 496 13.96 32.40 33.67
C ILE A 496 13.24 32.76 34.97
N LYS A 497 13.87 33.50 35.87
CA LYS A 497 13.28 33.89 37.16
C LYS A 497 12.04 34.77 36.94
N GLU A 498 12.15 35.77 36.06
CA GLU A 498 11.03 36.62 35.65
C GLU A 498 9.93 35.82 34.93
N LEU A 499 10.30 34.89 34.03
CA LEU A 499 9.35 34.05 33.33
C LEU A 499 8.60 33.09 34.28
N LYS A 500 9.27 32.60 35.33
CA LYS A 500 8.64 31.80 36.40
C LYS A 500 7.68 32.65 37.25
N ALA A 501 8.06 33.88 37.60
CA ALA A 501 7.18 34.80 38.32
C ALA A 501 5.89 35.09 37.51
N LYS A 502 6.03 35.43 36.23
CA LYS A 502 4.88 35.63 35.30
C LYS A 502 3.97 34.40 35.17
N LEU A 503 4.52 33.19 35.31
CA LEU A 503 3.73 31.95 35.34
C LEU A 503 3.00 31.77 36.68
N GLN A 504 3.64 32.09 37.80
CA GLN A 504 3.04 32.03 39.14
C GLN A 504 1.91 33.06 39.31
N GLU A 505 2.09 34.27 38.77
CA GLU A 505 1.10 35.35 38.72
C GLU A 505 0.00 35.11 37.68
N LYS A 506 0.02 33.99 36.94
CA LYS A 506 -0.92 33.62 35.86
C LYS A 506 -0.99 34.61 34.68
N VAL A 507 0.01 35.46 34.50
CA VAL A 507 0.10 36.42 33.37
C VAL A 507 0.35 35.70 32.04
N ILE A 508 1.06 34.56 32.06
CA ILE A 508 1.35 33.76 30.85
C ILE A 508 0.85 32.31 30.97
N SER A 509 0.45 31.71 29.85
CA SER A 509 0.03 30.31 29.80
C SER A 509 1.22 29.34 29.95
N LYS A 510 0.97 28.10 30.40
CA LYS A 510 2.01 27.05 30.48
C LYS A 510 2.67 26.76 29.13
N GLN A 511 1.94 26.93 28.02
CA GLN A 511 2.48 26.74 26.68
C GLN A 511 3.37 27.92 26.26
N ALA A 512 2.94 29.16 26.54
CA ALA A 512 3.75 30.35 26.32
C ALA A 512 5.05 30.32 27.13
N TYR A 513 5.00 29.86 28.38
CA TYR A 513 6.19 29.61 29.22
C TYR A 513 7.17 28.63 28.55
N LYS A 514 6.70 27.49 28.04
CA LYS A 514 7.55 26.51 27.36
C LYS A 514 8.21 27.08 26.10
N ASN A 515 7.44 27.81 25.30
CA ASN A 515 7.94 28.44 24.07
C ASN A 515 9.00 29.50 24.39
N LYS A 516 8.74 30.42 25.33
CA LYS A 516 9.69 31.46 25.74
C LYS A 516 10.95 30.88 26.39
N LEU A 517 10.82 29.79 27.15
CA LEU A 517 11.97 29.09 27.71
C LEU A 517 12.85 28.44 26.62
N TYR A 518 12.25 27.99 25.51
CA TYR A 518 12.99 27.49 24.36
C TYR A 518 13.68 28.63 23.60
N GLU A 519 13.00 29.75 23.39
CA GLU A 519 13.54 30.97 22.79
C GLU A 519 14.76 31.49 23.56
N TYR A 520 14.68 31.64 24.89
CA TYR A 520 15.82 32.04 25.72
C TYR A 520 16.99 31.04 25.68
N LYS A 521 16.71 29.73 25.49
CA LYS A 521 17.77 28.73 25.30
C LYS A 521 18.49 28.93 23.96
N ILE A 522 17.75 29.28 22.91
CA ILE A 522 18.32 29.61 21.61
C ILE A 522 19.14 30.89 21.71
N GLU A 523 18.56 31.97 22.25
CA GLU A 523 19.22 33.27 22.41
C GLU A 523 20.53 33.13 23.19
N LYS A 524 20.51 32.42 24.33
CA LYS A 524 21.73 32.10 25.09
C LYS A 524 22.79 31.40 24.24
N LYS A 525 22.38 30.41 23.43
CA LYS A 525 23.29 29.63 22.59
C LYS A 525 23.88 30.48 21.47
N GLU A 526 23.07 31.36 20.87
CA GLU A 526 23.50 32.30 19.83
C GLU A 526 24.48 33.32 20.39
N SER A 527 24.18 33.95 21.54
CA SER A 527 25.11 34.89 22.18
C SER A 527 26.44 34.22 22.58
N ILE A 528 26.42 32.97 23.06
CA ILE A 528 27.66 32.22 23.33
C ILE A 528 28.48 32.02 22.04
N ASN A 529 27.82 31.71 20.93
CA ASN A 529 28.50 31.53 19.65
C ASN A 529 29.05 32.85 19.10
N GLU A 530 28.34 33.96 19.29
CA GLU A 530 28.79 35.28 18.91
C GLU A 530 30.08 35.67 19.66
N VAL A 531 30.12 35.48 20.98
CA VAL A 531 31.34 35.67 21.78
C VAL A 531 32.49 34.80 21.28
N LYS A 532 32.21 33.53 20.94
CA LYS A 532 33.22 32.63 20.36
C LYS A 532 33.74 33.10 19.01
N LEU A 533 32.92 33.72 18.17
CA LEU A 533 33.31 34.24 16.86
C LEU A 533 34.10 35.54 16.97
N GLN A 534 33.73 36.41 17.90
CA GLN A 534 34.41 37.69 18.14
C GLN A 534 35.78 37.51 18.82
N SER A 535 35.94 36.50 19.68
CA SER A 535 37.25 36.20 20.29
C SER A 535 38.21 35.56 19.28
N LYS A 536 39.38 36.16 19.11
CA LYS A 536 40.41 35.65 18.19
C LYS A 536 40.89 34.26 18.64
N SER A 537 41.01 34.01 19.95
CA SER A 537 41.39 32.71 20.51
C SER A 537 40.33 31.63 20.27
N LEU A 538 39.06 31.91 20.62
CA LEU A 538 37.99 30.92 20.53
C LEU A 538 37.63 30.59 19.08
N ALA A 539 37.60 31.59 18.19
CA ALA A 539 37.33 31.39 16.77
C ALA A 539 38.37 30.45 16.13
N ASN A 540 39.66 30.69 16.39
CA ASN A 540 40.73 29.82 15.87
C ASN A 540 40.71 28.42 16.50
N LYS A 541 40.28 28.27 17.77
CA LYS A 541 40.08 26.95 18.40
C LYS A 541 38.91 26.18 17.80
N GLU A 542 37.79 26.84 17.51
CA GLU A 542 36.63 26.22 16.86
C GLU A 542 36.96 25.82 15.41
N ILE A 543 37.75 26.63 14.69
CA ILE A 543 38.32 26.25 13.38
C ILE A 543 39.10 24.95 13.51
N LEU A 544 40.04 24.85 14.46
CA LEU A 544 40.85 23.63 14.65
C LEU A 544 40.02 22.41 15.06
N LYS A 545 38.96 22.61 15.85
CA LYS A 545 38.03 21.55 16.28
C LYS A 545 37.20 21.00 15.12
N THR A 546 36.73 21.88 14.23
CA THR A 546 35.83 21.50 13.12
C THR A 546 36.55 21.08 11.84
N ILE A 547 37.85 21.38 11.72
CA ILE A 547 38.62 21.22 10.48
C ILE A 547 38.54 19.82 9.89
N PHE A 548 38.65 18.78 10.74
CA PHE A 548 38.59 17.38 10.31
C PHE A 548 37.24 17.04 9.67
N TRP A 549 36.15 17.48 10.28
CA TRP A 549 34.79 17.19 9.80
C TRP A 549 34.49 17.92 8.50
N ARG A 550 34.92 19.17 8.37
CA ARG A 550 34.76 19.93 7.12
C ARG A 550 35.61 19.33 5.99
N GLU A 551 36.87 19.00 6.27
CA GLU A 551 37.77 18.33 5.33
C GLU A 551 37.20 16.96 4.89
N PHE A 552 36.64 16.19 5.82
CA PHE A 552 35.97 14.93 5.53
C PHE A 552 34.70 15.10 4.68
N ALA A 553 33.89 16.12 4.97
CA ALA A 553 32.69 16.40 4.20
C ALA A 553 33.02 16.80 2.75
N GLU A 554 33.98 17.70 2.56
CA GLU A 554 34.40 18.18 1.23
C GLU A 554 35.03 17.02 0.41
N THR A 555 35.91 16.21 1.02
CA THR A 555 36.48 15.04 0.33
C THR A 555 35.42 14.00 -0.05
N LYS A 556 34.36 13.84 0.75
CA LYS A 556 33.21 12.99 0.43
C LYS A 556 32.44 13.51 -0.78
N VAL A 557 32.28 14.83 -0.91
CA VAL A 557 31.68 15.46 -2.10
C VAL A 557 32.56 15.21 -3.33
N ASN A 558 33.86 15.47 -3.25
CA ASN A 558 34.80 15.24 -4.35
C ASN A 558 34.80 13.77 -4.80
N LYS A 559 34.68 12.82 -3.86
CA LYS A 559 34.52 11.39 -4.18
C LYS A 559 33.24 11.12 -4.97
N LYS A 560 32.12 11.73 -4.59
CA LYS A 560 30.82 11.57 -5.29
C LYS A 560 30.85 12.18 -6.70
N LEU A 561 31.49 13.34 -6.87
CA LEU A 561 31.66 13.95 -8.19
C LEU A 561 32.42 13.04 -9.15
N TYR A 562 33.54 12.46 -8.68
CA TYR A 562 34.26 11.42 -9.41
C TYR A 562 33.37 10.21 -9.75
N GLU A 563 32.64 9.66 -8.77
CA GLU A 563 31.73 8.53 -9.02
C GLU A 563 30.66 8.86 -10.06
N SER A 564 30.15 10.11 -10.07
CA SER A 564 29.19 10.60 -11.05
C SER A 564 29.76 10.65 -12.45
N LYS A 565 30.96 11.23 -12.64
CA LYS A 565 31.62 11.31 -13.96
C LYS A 565 31.89 9.92 -14.54
N ILE A 566 32.32 8.98 -13.70
CA ILE A 566 32.52 7.60 -14.12
C ILE A 566 31.19 6.93 -14.49
N THR A 567 30.12 7.21 -13.75
CA THR A 567 28.78 6.69 -14.05
C THR A 567 28.28 7.21 -15.40
N GLU A 568 28.51 8.48 -15.69
CA GLU A 568 28.17 9.10 -16.96
C GLU A 568 28.94 8.45 -18.10
N ALA A 569 30.26 8.27 -17.95
CA ALA A 569 31.09 7.52 -18.90
C ALA A 569 30.61 6.07 -19.10
N GLN A 570 30.08 5.42 -18.05
CA GLN A 570 29.51 4.07 -18.16
C GLN A 570 28.21 4.02 -18.97
N LYS A 571 27.42 5.11 -18.97
CA LYS A 571 26.17 5.22 -19.71
C LYS A 571 26.40 5.62 -21.17
N SER A 572 27.39 6.48 -21.42
CA SER A 572 27.66 7.02 -22.75
C SER A 572 28.56 6.13 -23.61
N ILE A 573 29.50 5.39 -23.01
CA ILE A 573 30.49 4.59 -23.75
C ILE A 573 30.12 3.10 -23.71
N PRO A 574 29.88 2.47 -24.86
CA PRO A 574 29.50 1.07 -24.90
C PRO A 574 30.66 0.12 -24.53
N ILE A 575 30.36 -1.17 -24.42
CA ILE A 575 31.34 -2.23 -24.13
C ILE A 575 31.22 -3.38 -25.12
N GLU A 576 32.36 -3.94 -25.54
CA GLU A 576 32.38 -5.16 -26.35
C GLU A 576 32.23 -6.42 -25.49
N THR A 577 31.55 -7.43 -26.03
CA THR A 577 31.28 -8.69 -25.33
C THR A 577 31.55 -9.91 -26.19
N MET A 578 31.79 -11.05 -25.54
CA MET A 578 31.95 -12.35 -26.20
C MET A 578 30.60 -12.89 -26.68
N LYS A 579 30.62 -13.72 -27.72
CA LYS A 579 29.41 -14.39 -28.23
C LYS A 579 28.86 -15.36 -27.17
N ASN A 580 27.53 -15.44 -27.04
CA ASN A 580 26.81 -16.31 -26.09
C ASN A 580 27.05 -16.03 -24.60
N LEU A 581 27.54 -14.83 -24.23
CA LEU A 581 27.79 -14.45 -22.84
C LEU A 581 26.58 -14.67 -21.94
N ARG A 582 25.36 -14.39 -22.43
CA ARG A 582 24.11 -14.58 -21.67
C ARG A 582 23.90 -16.00 -21.14
N TRP A 583 24.20 -17.03 -21.94
CA TRP A 583 23.97 -18.43 -21.57
C TRP A 583 25.07 -18.93 -20.63
N LEU A 584 26.31 -18.52 -20.88
CA LEU A 584 27.42 -18.81 -19.97
C LEU A 584 27.21 -18.17 -18.60
N SER A 585 26.78 -16.90 -18.56
CA SER A 585 26.46 -16.21 -17.30
C SER A 585 25.30 -16.85 -16.55
N LEU A 586 24.26 -17.32 -17.26
CA LEU A 586 23.15 -18.05 -16.66
C LEU A 586 23.63 -19.35 -16.01
N PHE A 587 24.38 -20.16 -16.76
CA PHE A 587 24.89 -21.45 -16.28
C PHE A 587 25.77 -21.29 -15.03
N LEU A 588 26.77 -20.41 -15.09
CA LEU A 588 27.65 -20.13 -13.96
C LEU A 588 26.89 -19.54 -12.77
N GLY A 589 25.90 -18.68 -13.04
CA GLY A 589 25.08 -18.05 -12.00
C GLY A 589 24.08 -19.00 -11.33
N ILE A 590 23.66 -20.09 -11.98
CA ILE A 590 22.80 -21.12 -11.38
C ILE A 590 23.62 -22.09 -10.53
N ILE A 591 24.78 -22.55 -11.01
CA ILE A 591 25.62 -23.53 -10.29
C ILE A 591 26.22 -22.89 -9.03
N PHE A 592 26.75 -21.69 -9.16
CA PHE A 592 27.41 -20.98 -8.07
C PHE A 592 27.15 -19.48 -8.17
N PRO A 593 26.05 -18.98 -7.58
CA PRO A 593 25.74 -17.56 -7.55
C PRO A 593 26.93 -16.69 -7.10
N GLY A 594 27.19 -15.62 -7.85
CA GLY A 594 28.35 -14.74 -7.63
C GLY A 594 29.55 -15.05 -8.53
N LEU A 595 29.68 -16.27 -9.08
CA LEU A 595 30.79 -16.61 -9.96
C LEU A 595 30.77 -15.78 -11.25
N SER A 596 29.57 -15.59 -11.83
CA SER A 596 29.37 -14.77 -13.03
C SER A 596 29.75 -13.30 -12.80
N GLU A 597 29.41 -12.75 -11.64
CA GLU A 597 29.73 -11.40 -11.22
C GLU A 597 31.24 -11.17 -11.08
N VAL A 598 31.97 -12.14 -10.52
CA VAL A 598 33.42 -12.06 -10.33
C VAL A 598 34.14 -12.22 -11.66
N LEU A 599 33.85 -13.28 -12.42
CA LEU A 599 34.62 -13.66 -13.60
C LEU A 599 34.26 -12.83 -14.84
N LEU A 600 32.96 -12.63 -15.11
CA LEU A 600 32.49 -12.05 -16.36
C LEU A 600 32.22 -10.55 -16.24
N PHE A 601 31.55 -10.11 -15.17
CA PHE A 601 31.10 -8.71 -15.04
C PHE A 601 32.08 -7.81 -14.28
N LYS A 602 33.10 -8.39 -13.63
CA LYS A 602 34.08 -7.68 -12.79
C LYS A 602 33.43 -6.91 -11.64
N GLN A 603 32.29 -7.39 -11.15
CA GLN A 603 31.55 -6.86 -10.00
C GLN A 603 32.00 -7.54 -8.70
N TYR A 604 33.29 -7.44 -8.37
CA TYR A 604 33.93 -8.22 -7.30
C TYR A 604 33.18 -8.19 -5.96
N VAL A 605 32.77 -7.00 -5.48
CA VAL A 605 32.10 -6.88 -4.17
C VAL A 605 30.76 -7.62 -4.15
N LYS A 606 29.94 -7.41 -5.19
CA LYS A 606 28.65 -8.10 -5.34
C LYS A 606 28.86 -9.61 -5.44
N GLY A 607 29.80 -10.02 -6.28
CA GLY A 607 30.15 -11.42 -6.50
C GLY A 607 30.61 -12.12 -5.23
N ILE A 608 31.53 -11.52 -4.46
CA ILE A 608 32.02 -12.09 -3.20
C ILE A 608 30.89 -12.28 -2.18
N ILE A 609 30.01 -11.29 -2.02
CA ILE A 609 28.87 -11.40 -1.08
C ILE A 609 27.94 -12.56 -1.49
N MET A 610 27.65 -12.69 -2.79
CA MET A 610 26.84 -13.80 -3.31
C MET A 610 27.55 -15.15 -3.16
N SER A 611 28.86 -15.19 -3.37
CA SER A 611 29.67 -16.40 -3.21
C SER A 611 29.72 -16.87 -1.75
N ILE A 612 29.82 -15.96 -0.77
CA ILE A 612 29.75 -16.32 0.65
C ILE A 612 28.42 -17.01 0.97
N PHE A 613 27.31 -16.47 0.49
CA PHE A 613 26.00 -17.09 0.70
C PHE A 613 25.87 -18.43 -0.06
N SER A 614 26.47 -18.55 -1.25
CA SER A 614 26.49 -19.82 -2.00
C SER A 614 27.30 -20.89 -1.27
N ILE A 615 28.43 -20.53 -0.67
CA ILE A 615 29.22 -21.43 0.19
C ILE A 615 28.37 -21.87 1.39
N PHE A 616 27.69 -20.93 2.05
CA PHE A 616 26.78 -21.24 3.15
C PHE A 616 25.66 -22.21 2.72
N ALA A 617 25.08 -22.03 1.54
CA ALA A 617 24.05 -22.92 1.00
C ALA A 617 24.60 -24.33 0.74
N TRP A 618 25.75 -24.44 0.06
CA TRP A 618 26.37 -25.72 -0.30
C TRP A 618 26.94 -26.48 0.91
N VAL A 619 27.51 -25.78 1.88
CA VAL A 619 28.14 -26.41 3.04
C VAL A 619 27.14 -26.68 4.15
N LEU A 620 26.19 -25.79 4.41
CA LEU A 620 25.29 -25.94 5.57
C LEU A 620 23.87 -26.32 5.16
N ILE A 621 23.22 -25.56 4.28
CA ILE A 621 21.78 -25.75 4.01
C ILE A 621 21.51 -27.07 3.27
N ILE A 622 22.26 -27.35 2.20
CA ILE A 622 22.02 -28.54 1.38
C ILE A 622 22.29 -29.82 2.19
N PRO A 623 23.43 -29.98 2.89
CA PRO A 623 23.65 -31.17 3.72
C PRO A 623 22.67 -31.26 4.89
N PHE A 624 22.30 -30.14 5.53
CA PHE A 624 21.23 -30.13 6.53
C PHE A 624 19.92 -30.71 5.96
N ALA A 625 19.53 -30.29 4.75
CA ALA A 625 18.31 -30.74 4.12
C ALA A 625 18.30 -32.25 3.78
N PHE A 626 19.47 -32.88 3.70
CA PHE A 626 19.63 -34.32 3.52
C PHE A 626 19.93 -35.08 4.82
N GLY A 627 19.83 -34.42 5.99
CA GLY A 627 19.92 -35.06 7.30
C GLY A 627 21.33 -35.23 7.87
N PHE A 628 22.37 -34.63 7.27
CA PHE A 628 23.77 -34.86 7.68
C PHE A 628 24.16 -34.31 9.07
N TYR A 629 23.38 -33.38 9.63
CA TYR A 629 23.74 -32.69 10.88
C TYR A 629 22.83 -33.01 12.06
N TRP A 630 21.74 -33.76 11.85
CA TRP A 630 20.76 -33.97 12.90
C TRP A 630 20.05 -35.32 12.77
N ASP A 631 20.51 -36.29 13.56
CA ASP A 631 20.10 -37.70 13.49
C ASP A 631 18.61 -37.92 13.80
N GLN A 632 17.98 -37.02 14.57
CA GLN A 632 16.59 -37.13 15.01
C GLN A 632 15.56 -36.52 14.03
N MET A 633 15.99 -35.89 12.94
CA MET A 633 15.10 -35.17 12.01
C MET A 633 15.12 -35.73 10.58
N GLY A 634 16.14 -36.53 10.21
CA GLY A 634 16.20 -37.29 8.95
C GLY A 634 16.20 -36.51 7.63
N GLY A 635 16.02 -35.18 7.65
CA GLY A 635 15.97 -34.32 6.46
C GLY A 635 14.80 -34.67 5.51
N ILE A 636 14.98 -34.40 4.22
CA ILE A 636 14.05 -34.80 3.15
C ILE A 636 13.79 -36.32 3.14
N PRO A 637 14.82 -37.20 3.29
CA PRO A 637 14.59 -38.64 3.42
C PRO A 637 13.65 -39.02 4.58
N GLY A 638 13.63 -38.24 5.66
CA GLY A 638 12.72 -38.45 6.80
C GLY A 638 11.23 -38.48 6.44
N PHE A 639 10.82 -37.92 5.29
CA PHE A 639 9.42 -38.00 4.84
C PHE A 639 8.99 -39.39 4.37
N SER A 640 9.90 -40.26 3.91
CA SER A 640 9.50 -41.54 3.33
C SER A 640 8.99 -42.51 4.39
N ASP A 641 9.66 -42.57 5.53
CA ASP A 641 9.45 -43.61 6.55
C ASP A 641 9.13 -43.04 7.94
N LEU A 642 9.12 -41.71 8.10
CA LEU A 642 8.74 -40.99 9.33
C LEU A 642 9.48 -41.48 10.60
N GLY A 643 10.70 -42.01 10.44
CA GLY A 643 11.54 -42.54 11.51
C GLY A 643 11.30 -44.03 11.86
N LYS A 644 10.41 -44.74 11.17
CA LYS A 644 10.08 -46.15 11.44
C LYS A 644 11.28 -47.09 11.35
N SER A 645 12.21 -46.88 10.41
CA SER A 645 13.42 -47.69 10.25
C SER A 645 14.37 -47.66 11.46
N LEU A 646 14.29 -46.60 12.26
CA LEU A 646 15.11 -46.40 13.46
C LEU A 646 14.34 -46.76 14.75
N HIS A 647 13.05 -47.10 14.64
CA HIS A 647 12.20 -47.45 15.77
C HIS A 647 12.49 -48.89 16.23
N ASP A 648 13.05 -49.04 17.43
CA ASP A 648 13.38 -50.34 18.00
C ASP A 648 13.05 -50.36 19.50
N ILE A 649 11.91 -50.97 19.83
CA ILE A 649 11.40 -51.10 21.20
C ILE A 649 12.40 -51.89 22.08
N ASN A 650 13.08 -52.89 21.51
CA ASN A 650 14.01 -53.74 22.24
C ASN A 650 15.31 -53.01 22.61
N LYS A 651 15.68 -51.96 21.86
CA LYS A 651 16.84 -51.11 22.13
C LYS A 651 16.50 -49.80 22.86
N GLY A 652 15.22 -49.60 23.20
CA GLY A 652 14.74 -48.35 23.83
C GLY A 652 14.77 -47.14 22.89
N ILE A 653 14.90 -47.33 21.57
CA ILE A 653 14.97 -46.26 20.59
C ILE A 653 13.54 -45.95 20.12
N LEU A 654 12.93 -44.97 20.78
CA LEU A 654 11.57 -44.51 20.50
C LEU A 654 11.62 -43.27 19.61
N THR A 655 11.33 -43.45 18.32
CA THR A 655 11.31 -42.36 17.34
C THR A 655 9.97 -41.60 17.35
N ASP A 656 10.03 -40.27 17.47
CA ASP A 656 8.85 -39.42 17.32
C ASP A 656 8.71 -38.95 15.87
N ALA A 657 7.69 -39.46 15.16
CA ALA A 657 7.42 -39.12 13.77
C ALA A 657 7.21 -37.62 13.54
N ARG A 658 6.79 -36.84 14.54
CA ARG A 658 6.63 -35.39 14.43
C ARG A 658 7.95 -34.68 14.16
N LEU A 659 9.05 -35.15 14.75
CA LEU A 659 10.38 -34.56 14.57
C LEU A 659 10.91 -34.78 13.15
N TYR A 660 10.71 -35.98 12.60
CA TYR A 660 11.05 -36.30 11.21
C TYR A 660 10.19 -35.51 10.22
N LEU A 661 8.90 -35.38 10.50
CA LEU A 661 7.99 -34.59 9.65
C LEU A 661 8.37 -33.10 9.69
N PHE A 662 8.64 -32.55 10.87
CA PHE A 662 9.09 -31.16 11.03
C PHE A 662 10.45 -30.92 10.36
N GLY A 663 11.39 -31.85 10.53
CA GLY A 663 12.70 -31.87 9.87
C GLY A 663 12.61 -31.87 8.35
N GLY A 664 11.78 -32.74 7.79
CA GLY A 664 11.51 -32.79 6.36
C GLY A 664 10.94 -31.48 5.82
N VAL A 665 9.97 -30.88 6.51
CA VAL A 665 9.34 -29.62 6.08
C VAL A 665 10.36 -28.49 6.04
N ILE A 666 11.16 -28.32 7.11
CA ILE A 666 12.22 -27.31 7.15
C ILE A 666 13.19 -27.53 6.00
N SER A 667 13.59 -28.78 5.78
CA SER A 667 14.54 -29.17 4.74
C SER A 667 14.03 -28.82 3.35
N VAL A 668 12.76 -29.10 3.04
CA VAL A 668 12.14 -28.73 1.76
C VAL A 668 12.03 -27.21 1.63
N LEU A 669 11.59 -26.49 2.66
CA LEU A 669 11.48 -25.02 2.61
C LEU A 669 12.84 -24.36 2.37
N LEU A 670 13.88 -24.81 3.07
CA LEU A 670 15.25 -24.34 2.89
C LEU A 670 15.79 -24.67 1.50
N MET A 671 15.52 -25.87 0.98
CA MET A 671 15.92 -26.26 -0.38
C MET A 671 15.21 -25.44 -1.45
N VAL A 672 13.91 -25.19 -1.30
CA VAL A 672 13.15 -24.31 -2.19
C VAL A 672 13.72 -22.89 -2.16
N PHE A 673 14.08 -22.37 -0.98
CA PHE A 673 14.71 -21.07 -0.86
C PHE A 673 16.07 -21.00 -1.57
N VAL A 674 16.93 -22.01 -1.39
CA VAL A 674 18.23 -22.11 -2.08
C VAL A 674 18.02 -22.21 -3.60
N PHE A 675 17.06 -23.00 -4.05
CA PHE A 675 16.73 -23.16 -5.46
C PHE A 675 16.23 -21.86 -6.09
N ILE A 676 15.32 -21.14 -5.42
CA ILE A 676 14.87 -19.80 -5.84
C ILE A 676 16.06 -18.84 -5.89
N TYR A 677 16.92 -18.84 -4.88
CA TYR A 677 18.12 -18.00 -4.86
C TYR A 677 19.05 -18.29 -6.05
N PHE A 678 19.28 -19.57 -6.39
CA PHE A 678 20.14 -19.97 -7.51
C PHE A 678 19.54 -19.55 -8.85
N ILE A 679 18.24 -19.79 -9.05
CA ILE A 679 17.52 -19.38 -10.27
C ILE A 679 17.51 -17.86 -10.40
N VAL A 680 17.11 -17.13 -9.37
CA VAL A 680 17.02 -15.66 -9.41
C VAL A 680 18.39 -15.04 -9.65
N SER A 681 19.44 -15.58 -9.04
CA SER A 681 20.82 -15.16 -9.27
C SER A 681 21.26 -15.42 -10.70
N GLY A 682 20.99 -16.61 -11.24
CA GLY A 682 21.25 -16.97 -12.64
C GLY A 682 20.49 -16.07 -13.64
N LEU A 683 19.21 -15.81 -13.41
CA LEU A 683 18.41 -14.89 -14.22
C LEU A 683 18.91 -13.44 -14.11
N GLY A 684 19.38 -13.04 -12.93
CA GLY A 684 20.04 -11.76 -12.71
C GLY A 684 21.31 -11.63 -13.55
N ALA A 685 22.15 -12.66 -13.53
CA ALA A 685 23.36 -12.74 -14.34
C ALA A 685 23.04 -12.69 -15.85
N TYR A 686 22.04 -13.46 -16.29
CA TYR A 686 21.55 -13.44 -17.67
C TYR A 686 21.11 -12.04 -18.10
N LYS A 687 20.36 -11.32 -17.25
CA LYS A 687 19.94 -9.94 -17.54
C LYS A 687 21.12 -8.99 -17.68
N VAL A 688 22.10 -9.06 -16.77
CA VAL A 688 23.32 -8.24 -16.85
C VAL A 688 24.10 -8.54 -18.13
N ALA A 689 24.27 -9.82 -18.48
CA ALA A 689 24.91 -10.25 -19.72
C ALA A 689 24.15 -9.77 -20.97
N LYS A 690 22.81 -9.81 -20.96
CA LYS A 690 21.97 -9.27 -22.04
C LYS A 690 22.17 -7.75 -22.22
N TYR A 691 22.25 -7.00 -21.12
CA TYR A 691 22.55 -5.56 -21.17
C TYR A 691 23.96 -5.29 -21.70
N LEU A 692 24.94 -6.10 -21.30
CA LEU A 692 26.30 -6.06 -21.83
C LEU A 692 26.32 -6.33 -23.35
N GLU A 693 25.54 -7.30 -23.85
CA GLU A 693 25.38 -7.56 -25.28
C GLU A 693 24.75 -6.37 -26.05
N TYR A 694 23.88 -5.59 -25.39
CA TYR A 694 23.37 -4.31 -25.92
C TYR A 694 24.36 -3.15 -25.80
N GLY A 695 25.55 -3.39 -25.27
CA GLY A 695 26.60 -2.39 -25.09
C GLY A 695 26.51 -1.61 -23.77
N SER A 696 25.59 -1.94 -22.86
CA SER A 696 25.50 -1.29 -21.55
C SER A 696 26.55 -1.86 -20.58
N ARG A 697 27.33 -0.99 -19.94
CA ARG A 697 28.34 -1.41 -18.94
C ARG A 697 27.70 -1.90 -17.63
N PRO A 698 28.33 -2.84 -16.92
CA PRO A 698 27.78 -3.38 -15.69
C PRO A 698 27.86 -2.32 -14.57
N SER A 699 26.85 -2.31 -13.71
CA SER A 699 26.78 -1.35 -12.61
C SER A 699 27.94 -1.53 -11.63
N LYS A 700 28.48 -0.43 -11.10
CA LYS A 700 29.47 -0.48 -10.01
C LYS A 700 28.78 -0.73 -8.67
N TRP A 701 29.56 -1.18 -7.68
CA TRP A 701 29.12 -1.34 -6.30
C TRP A 701 28.45 -0.07 -5.72
N SER A 702 28.88 1.12 -6.15
CA SER A 702 28.25 2.39 -5.76
C SER A 702 26.75 2.45 -6.10
N HIS A 703 26.34 1.90 -7.24
CA HIS A 703 24.94 1.81 -7.63
C HIS A 703 24.16 0.84 -6.76
N THR A 704 24.73 -0.34 -6.51
CA THR A 704 24.12 -1.34 -5.61
C THR A 704 23.95 -0.76 -4.21
N LYS A 705 24.96 -0.08 -3.67
CA LYS A 705 24.89 0.59 -2.38
C LYS A 705 23.83 1.72 -2.36
N ARG A 706 23.74 2.51 -3.42
CA ARG A 706 22.70 3.57 -3.52
C ARG A 706 21.31 2.97 -3.57
N TRP A 707 21.12 1.87 -4.32
CA TRP A 707 19.86 1.14 -4.37
C TRP A 707 19.51 0.54 -3.01
N LEU A 708 20.45 -0.13 -2.34
CA LEU A 708 20.28 -0.69 -0.99
C LEU A 708 19.90 0.37 0.05
N ASN A 709 20.44 1.58 -0.06
CA ASN A 709 20.10 2.69 0.85
C ASN A 709 18.78 3.39 0.51
N THR A 710 18.18 3.09 -0.66
CA THR A 710 16.94 3.72 -1.11
C THR A 710 15.86 2.64 -1.25
N SER A 711 15.58 2.16 -2.46
CA SER A 711 14.50 1.19 -2.73
C SER A 711 14.77 -0.21 -2.18
N GLY A 712 16.03 -0.57 -1.94
CA GLY A 712 16.44 -1.89 -1.44
C GLY A 712 16.37 -2.04 0.08
N PHE A 713 16.30 -0.93 0.83
CA PHE A 713 16.37 -0.96 2.29
C PHE A 713 15.25 -1.77 2.94
N PRO A 714 13.96 -1.61 2.55
CA PRO A 714 12.88 -2.40 3.14
C PRO A 714 13.09 -3.91 2.96
N TRP A 715 13.52 -4.34 1.78
CA TRP A 715 13.76 -5.75 1.47
C TRP A 715 14.84 -6.37 2.35
N VAL A 716 15.96 -5.66 2.55
CA VAL A 716 17.07 -6.15 3.38
C VAL A 716 16.66 -6.25 4.84
N ILE A 717 15.89 -5.31 5.36
CA ILE A 717 15.45 -5.36 6.77
C ILE A 717 14.39 -6.45 6.98
N SER A 718 13.52 -6.67 5.99
CA SER A 718 12.46 -7.67 6.04
C SER A 718 12.97 -9.10 5.90
N ILE A 719 14.18 -9.33 5.36
CA ILE A 719 14.68 -10.68 5.10
C ILE A 719 14.76 -11.53 6.37
N LEU A 720 15.19 -10.95 7.50
CA LEU A 720 15.22 -11.64 8.78
C LEU A 720 13.81 -12.02 9.23
N GLY A 721 12.86 -11.10 9.08
CA GLY A 721 11.45 -11.36 9.38
C GLY A 721 10.86 -12.46 8.50
N TRP A 722 11.23 -12.53 7.22
CA TRP A 722 10.77 -13.58 6.31
C TRP A 722 11.38 -14.94 6.65
N VAL A 723 12.66 -14.99 7.03
CA VAL A 723 13.31 -16.23 7.50
C VAL A 723 12.63 -16.72 8.77
N LEU A 724 12.40 -15.84 9.73
CA LEU A 724 11.66 -16.18 10.96
C LEU A 724 10.22 -16.59 10.66
N MET A 725 9.53 -15.93 9.73
CA MET A 725 8.18 -16.28 9.31
C MET A 725 8.14 -17.67 8.67
N LEU A 726 9.09 -18.00 7.79
CA LEU A 726 9.18 -19.33 7.20
C LEU A 726 9.38 -20.40 8.27
N PHE A 727 10.29 -20.19 9.22
CA PHE A 727 10.62 -21.19 10.24
C PHE A 727 9.57 -21.31 11.35
N ILE A 728 9.07 -20.18 11.88
CA ILE A 728 8.19 -20.14 13.05
C ILE A 728 6.72 -20.29 12.65
N VAL A 729 6.32 -19.82 11.47
CA VAL A 729 4.91 -19.80 11.05
C VAL A 729 4.66 -20.82 9.94
N ALA A 730 5.39 -20.76 8.84
CA ALA A 730 5.11 -21.62 7.68
C ALA A 730 5.43 -23.10 7.98
N THR A 731 6.56 -23.39 8.65
CA THR A 731 6.92 -24.76 9.00
C THR A 731 5.81 -25.42 9.81
N PRO A 732 5.41 -24.96 11.03
CA PRO A 732 4.38 -25.65 11.83
C PRO A 732 3.04 -25.83 11.12
N ILE A 733 2.64 -24.87 10.28
CA ILE A 733 1.41 -24.97 9.49
C ILE A 733 1.53 -26.12 8.49
N ILE A 734 2.61 -26.19 7.71
CA ILE A 734 2.82 -27.26 6.73
C ILE A 734 2.96 -28.62 7.44
N THR A 735 3.66 -28.69 8.57
CA THR A 735 3.74 -29.92 9.38
C THR A 735 2.35 -30.37 9.82
N SER A 736 1.52 -29.45 10.33
CA SER A 736 0.14 -29.75 10.75
C SER A 736 -0.71 -30.27 9.58
N VAL A 737 -0.60 -29.65 8.40
CA VAL A 737 -1.26 -30.14 7.19
C VAL A 737 -0.80 -31.55 6.84
N LEU A 738 0.50 -31.83 6.88
CA LEU A 738 1.03 -33.15 6.55
C LEU A 738 0.67 -34.22 7.59
N VAL A 739 0.59 -33.87 8.87
CA VAL A 739 0.07 -34.76 9.93
C VAL A 739 -1.37 -35.20 9.63
N SER A 740 -2.18 -34.39 8.95
CA SER A 740 -3.53 -34.79 8.54
C SER A 740 -3.58 -35.94 7.53
N PHE A 741 -2.45 -36.32 6.92
CA PHE A 741 -2.34 -37.43 5.97
C PHE A 741 -1.68 -38.69 6.59
N THR A 742 -1.44 -38.71 7.90
CA THR A 742 -0.84 -39.84 8.63
C THR A 742 -1.83 -40.46 9.63
N ASN A 743 -1.55 -41.63 10.20
CA ASN A 743 -2.35 -42.22 11.30
C ASN A 743 -1.96 -41.71 12.69
N TYR A 744 -1.30 -40.55 12.78
CA TYR A 744 -0.79 -40.03 14.05
C TYR A 744 -1.92 -39.70 15.05
N GLY A 745 -1.74 -40.15 16.29
CA GLY A 745 -2.73 -40.00 17.37
C GLY A 745 -2.80 -41.24 18.25
N TYR A 746 -3.98 -41.54 18.78
CA TYR A 746 -4.26 -42.68 19.65
C TYR A 746 -3.64 -43.98 19.08
N LEU A 747 -2.86 -44.68 19.92
CA LEU A 747 -2.02 -45.86 19.61
C LEU A 747 -0.72 -45.63 18.82
N HIS A 748 -0.54 -44.48 18.15
CA HIS A 748 0.61 -44.16 17.29
C HIS A 748 1.49 -43.03 17.83
N GLU A 749 1.21 -42.55 19.05
CA GLU A 749 2.08 -41.67 19.82
C GLU A 749 3.16 -42.49 20.54
N ALA A 750 4.42 -42.05 20.51
CA ALA A 750 5.50 -42.72 21.23
C ALA A 750 5.16 -42.81 22.74
N PRO A 751 5.26 -43.99 23.39
CA PRO A 751 5.97 -45.23 22.99
C PRO A 751 5.12 -46.27 22.24
N GLY A 752 3.98 -45.89 21.68
CA GLY A 752 3.07 -46.75 20.91
C GLY A 752 3.64 -47.21 19.56
N ARG A 753 2.77 -47.39 18.56
CA ARG A 753 3.12 -47.89 17.22
C ARG A 753 3.77 -46.82 16.35
N THR A 754 4.48 -47.26 15.31
CA THR A 754 5.09 -46.39 14.30
C THR A 754 4.04 -45.74 13.41
N VAL A 755 4.26 -44.49 13.03
CA VAL A 755 3.33 -43.70 12.19
C VAL A 755 3.53 -44.01 10.71
N ASP A 756 2.43 -44.21 9.99
CA ASP A 756 2.40 -44.47 8.55
C ASP A 756 1.56 -43.40 7.81
N TRP A 757 1.83 -43.23 6.51
CA TRP A 757 1.01 -42.40 5.62
C TRP A 757 -0.29 -43.13 5.26
N VAL A 758 -1.44 -42.50 5.53
CA VAL A 758 -2.79 -43.07 5.26
C VAL A 758 -3.55 -42.32 4.17
N GLY A 759 -2.90 -41.37 3.49
CA GLY A 759 -3.49 -40.58 2.42
C GLY A 759 -4.71 -39.78 2.91
N LEU A 760 -5.84 -39.91 2.24
CA LEU A 760 -7.06 -39.15 2.53
C LEU A 760 -7.97 -39.77 3.60
N LYS A 761 -7.55 -40.85 4.28
CA LYS A 761 -8.38 -41.55 5.27
C LYS A 761 -8.97 -40.62 6.34
N ASN A 762 -8.15 -39.75 6.94
CA ASN A 762 -8.62 -38.80 7.96
C ASN A 762 -9.61 -37.76 7.43
N TRP A 763 -9.53 -37.43 6.14
CA TRP A 763 -10.47 -36.51 5.48
C TRP A 763 -11.83 -37.18 5.23
N GLY A 764 -11.86 -38.52 5.15
CA GLY A 764 -13.08 -39.34 5.00
C GLY A 764 -13.82 -39.62 6.31
N TYR A 765 -13.20 -39.44 7.48
CA TYR A 765 -13.81 -39.75 8.78
C TYR A 765 -15.13 -39.01 9.07
N TRP A 766 -15.36 -37.88 8.41
CA TRP A 766 -16.60 -37.12 8.53
C TRP A 766 -17.80 -37.90 7.98
N TRP A 767 -17.56 -38.77 7.00
CA TRP A 767 -18.57 -39.64 6.41
C TRP A 767 -18.76 -40.92 7.22
N GLU A 768 -17.65 -41.50 7.69
CA GLU A 768 -17.65 -42.71 8.54
C GLU A 768 -18.34 -42.44 9.89
N PHE A 769 -18.08 -41.30 10.51
CA PHE A 769 -18.68 -40.91 11.78
C PHE A 769 -20.07 -40.26 11.67
N ARG A 770 -20.71 -40.31 10.50
CA ARG A 770 -22.07 -39.79 10.31
C ARG A 770 -23.06 -40.41 11.29
N GLU A 771 -22.99 -41.72 11.47
CA GLU A 771 -23.87 -42.48 12.36
C GLU A 771 -23.61 -42.14 13.84
N ASN A 772 -22.36 -41.76 14.17
CA ASN A 772 -21.93 -41.32 15.50
C ASN A 772 -22.24 -39.84 15.80
N LYS A 773 -23.23 -39.25 15.12
CA LYS A 773 -23.67 -37.85 15.29
C LYS A 773 -22.59 -36.78 14.99
N MET A 774 -21.57 -37.07 14.17
CA MET A 774 -20.52 -36.09 13.82
C MET A 774 -21.06 -34.76 13.27
N PHE A 775 -22.08 -34.79 12.39
CA PHE A 775 -22.66 -33.57 11.85
C PHE A 775 -23.40 -32.72 12.89
N LEU A 776 -23.94 -33.35 13.95
CA LEU A 776 -24.55 -32.64 15.06
C LEU A 776 -23.48 -31.89 15.86
N SER A 777 -22.38 -32.55 16.24
CA SER A 777 -21.26 -31.92 16.95
C SER A 777 -20.64 -30.79 16.14
N LEU A 778 -20.41 -31.03 14.85
CA LEU A 778 -19.90 -30.01 13.93
C LEU A 778 -20.86 -28.83 13.82
N GLY A 779 -22.17 -29.07 13.68
CA GLY A 779 -23.20 -28.03 13.62
C GLY A 779 -23.26 -27.19 14.90
N ARG A 780 -23.16 -27.83 16.07
CA ARG A 780 -23.10 -27.17 17.39
C ARG A 780 -21.88 -26.24 17.49
N VAL A 781 -20.69 -26.75 17.17
CA VAL A 781 -19.43 -26.01 17.27
C VAL A 781 -19.33 -24.91 16.22
N LEU A 782 -19.65 -25.19 14.94
CA LEU A 782 -19.61 -24.17 13.88
C LEU A 782 -20.67 -23.09 14.07
N GLY A 783 -21.88 -23.48 14.48
CA GLY A 783 -22.96 -22.54 14.78
C GLY A 783 -22.57 -21.58 15.90
N TRP A 784 -22.02 -22.11 17.00
CA TRP A 784 -21.50 -21.27 18.08
C TRP A 784 -20.28 -20.45 17.64
N THR A 785 -19.31 -21.04 16.92
CA THR A 785 -18.13 -20.33 16.41
C THR A 785 -18.53 -19.13 15.55
N ALA A 786 -19.56 -19.25 14.71
CA ALA A 786 -20.07 -18.15 13.91
C ALA A 786 -20.67 -17.03 14.78
N ILE A 787 -21.54 -17.38 15.73
CA ILE A 787 -22.15 -16.42 16.67
C ILE A 787 -21.08 -15.73 17.50
N TRP A 788 -20.18 -16.51 18.11
CA TRP A 788 -19.03 -16.06 18.88
C TRP A 788 -18.17 -15.08 18.07
N THR A 789 -17.74 -15.48 16.87
CA THR A 789 -16.84 -14.67 16.05
C THR A 789 -17.49 -13.33 15.68
N VAL A 790 -18.76 -13.34 15.27
CA VAL A 790 -19.49 -12.12 14.92
C VAL A 790 -19.69 -11.23 16.15
N ALA A 791 -20.17 -11.77 17.26
CA ALA A 791 -20.44 -11.01 18.48
C ALA A 791 -19.15 -10.46 19.11
N SER A 792 -18.14 -11.31 19.29
CA SER A 792 -16.83 -10.98 19.87
C SER A 792 -15.93 -10.15 18.96
N THR A 793 -16.38 -9.86 17.74
CA THR A 793 -15.77 -8.85 16.85
C THR A 793 -16.58 -7.56 16.87
N PHE A 794 -17.88 -7.66 16.61
CA PHE A 794 -18.75 -6.50 16.44
C PHE A 794 -18.91 -5.68 17.72
N LEU A 795 -19.10 -6.33 18.88
CA LEU A 795 -19.30 -5.66 20.16
C LEU A 795 -18.05 -4.90 20.62
N PRO A 796 -16.85 -5.50 20.72
CA PRO A 796 -15.66 -4.74 21.12
C PRO A 796 -15.27 -3.67 20.11
N ILE A 797 -15.50 -3.87 18.81
CA ILE A 797 -15.28 -2.82 17.80
C ILE A 797 -16.20 -1.63 18.06
N SER A 798 -17.51 -1.89 18.16
CA SER A 798 -18.51 -0.84 18.37
C SER A 798 -18.25 -0.09 19.67
N PHE A 799 -17.99 -0.82 20.76
CA PHE A 799 -17.74 -0.23 22.07
C PHE A 799 -16.43 0.57 22.08
N GLY A 800 -15.34 0.02 21.51
CA GLY A 800 -14.07 0.71 21.39
C GLY A 800 -14.15 2.00 20.57
N ILE A 801 -14.91 2.00 19.46
CA ILE A 801 -15.15 3.21 18.65
C ILE A 801 -15.93 4.24 19.45
N ILE A 802 -17.03 3.84 20.10
CA ILE A 802 -17.88 4.75 20.90
C ILE A 802 -17.04 5.40 22.00
N ILE A 803 -16.32 4.62 22.79
CA ILE A 803 -15.49 5.14 23.89
C ILE A 803 -14.35 6.03 23.35
N ALA A 804 -13.74 5.68 22.21
CA ALA A 804 -12.68 6.48 21.61
C ALA A 804 -13.18 7.85 21.13
N VAL A 805 -14.32 7.88 20.45
CA VAL A 805 -14.95 9.12 19.97
C VAL A 805 -15.37 9.99 21.14
N LEU A 806 -16.01 9.42 22.16
CA LEU A 806 -16.38 10.15 23.37
C LEU A 806 -15.14 10.74 24.05
N THR A 807 -14.11 9.93 24.30
CA THR A 807 -12.88 10.36 25.00
C THR A 807 -12.07 11.37 24.20
N ASN A 808 -12.21 11.41 22.87
CA ASN A 808 -11.55 12.40 22.03
C ASN A 808 -12.30 13.75 21.97
N SER A 809 -13.61 13.78 22.27
CA SER A 809 -14.43 15.00 22.28
C SER A 809 -13.85 16.11 23.15
N GLN A 810 -13.79 17.35 22.64
CA GLN A 810 -13.24 18.51 23.36
C GLN A 810 -13.96 18.83 24.69
N ARG A 811 -15.20 18.34 24.86
CA ARG A 811 -16.04 18.59 26.05
C ARG A 811 -15.60 17.83 27.30
N ILE A 812 -14.86 16.71 27.15
CA ILE A 812 -14.44 15.90 28.29
C ILE A 812 -13.22 16.52 28.98
N ARG A 813 -13.35 16.82 30.27
CA ARG A 813 -12.23 17.22 31.15
C ARG A 813 -11.53 15.96 31.69
N PHE A 814 -10.26 16.08 32.09
CA PHE A 814 -9.45 14.96 32.62
C PHE A 814 -9.25 13.74 31.69
N LYS A 815 -9.28 13.94 30.37
CA LYS A 815 -9.14 12.87 29.35
C LYS A 815 -7.99 11.88 29.59
N LYS A 816 -6.88 12.34 30.19
CA LYS A 816 -5.72 11.48 30.49
C LYS A 816 -6.04 10.37 31.48
N ILE A 817 -6.85 10.66 32.51
CA ILE A 817 -7.26 9.69 33.52
C ILE A 817 -8.20 8.67 32.90
N PHE A 818 -9.23 9.12 32.16
CA PHE A 818 -10.13 8.21 31.44
C PHE A 818 -9.40 7.31 30.45
N ARG A 819 -8.45 7.85 29.67
CA ARG A 819 -7.62 7.03 28.76
C ARG A 819 -6.82 5.98 29.51
N LEU A 820 -6.25 6.32 30.66
CA LEU A 820 -5.49 5.37 31.47
C LEU A 820 -6.41 4.22 31.91
N ILE A 821 -7.57 4.54 32.49
CA ILE A 821 -8.55 3.56 32.99
C ILE A 821 -9.02 2.64 31.85
N TYR A 822 -9.41 3.18 30.69
CA TYR A 822 -9.94 2.39 29.57
C TYR A 822 -8.89 1.51 28.88
N ILE A 823 -7.60 1.77 29.07
CA ILE A 823 -6.51 0.92 28.51
C ILE A 823 -6.18 -0.25 29.45
N LEU A 824 -6.52 -0.17 30.75
CA LEU A 824 -6.17 -1.19 31.75
C LEU A 824 -6.55 -2.63 31.35
N PRO A 825 -7.74 -2.92 30.78
CA PRO A 825 -8.11 -4.29 30.43
C PRO A 825 -7.16 -4.94 29.42
N TRP A 826 -6.51 -4.14 28.56
CA TRP A 826 -5.52 -4.60 27.60
C TRP A 826 -4.08 -4.57 28.16
N ALA A 827 -3.80 -3.67 29.09
CA ALA A 827 -2.47 -3.54 29.70
C ALA A 827 -2.11 -4.74 30.60
N ILE A 828 -3.12 -5.38 31.21
CA ILE A 828 -2.94 -6.58 32.02
C ILE A 828 -2.93 -7.82 31.09
N PRO A 829 -2.00 -8.77 31.26
CA PRO A 829 -1.98 -9.99 30.47
C PRO A 829 -3.31 -10.75 30.54
N ALA A 830 -3.85 -11.11 29.37
CA ALA A 830 -5.20 -11.69 29.25
C ALA A 830 -5.41 -12.94 30.11
N PHE A 831 -4.40 -13.82 30.26
CA PHE A 831 -4.54 -15.04 31.07
C PHE A 831 -4.78 -14.72 32.55
N VAL A 832 -4.14 -13.69 33.11
CA VAL A 832 -4.33 -13.26 34.52
C VAL A 832 -5.76 -12.78 34.69
N THR A 833 -6.20 -11.92 33.78
CA THR A 833 -7.54 -11.36 33.74
C THR A 833 -8.62 -12.43 33.62
N LEU A 834 -8.46 -13.37 32.69
CA LEU A 834 -9.42 -14.45 32.44
C LEU A 834 -9.51 -15.39 33.65
N THR A 835 -8.39 -15.74 34.28
CA THR A 835 -8.38 -16.56 35.50
C THR A 835 -9.05 -15.82 36.66
N PHE A 836 -8.78 -14.52 36.84
CA PHE A 836 -9.44 -13.71 37.85
C PHE A 836 -10.96 -13.67 37.63
N LEU A 837 -11.41 -13.38 36.40
CA LEU A 837 -12.84 -13.31 36.08
C LEU A 837 -13.51 -14.69 36.24
N LYS A 838 -12.83 -15.78 35.87
CA LYS A 838 -13.34 -17.14 36.11
C LYS A 838 -13.62 -17.39 37.59
N THR A 839 -12.69 -17.02 38.47
CA THR A 839 -12.89 -17.12 39.91
C THR A 839 -14.01 -16.17 40.39
N ALA A 840 -14.08 -14.96 39.84
CA ALA A 840 -15.10 -13.97 40.21
C ALA A 840 -16.53 -14.42 39.86
N PHE A 841 -16.69 -15.10 38.73
CA PHE A 841 -17.96 -15.66 38.23
C PHE A 841 -18.15 -17.14 38.57
N LYS A 842 -17.38 -17.68 39.52
CA LYS A 842 -17.56 -19.05 40.01
C LYS A 842 -18.95 -19.22 40.63
N GLU A 843 -19.45 -20.45 40.59
CA GLU A 843 -20.76 -20.85 41.13
C GLU A 843 -20.83 -20.71 42.66
N GLY A 844 -22.06 -20.58 43.18
CA GLY A 844 -22.32 -20.48 44.62
C GLY A 844 -21.84 -19.18 45.26
N SER A 845 -21.60 -19.22 46.58
CA SER A 845 -21.08 -18.11 47.40
C SER A 845 -19.57 -17.91 47.29
N ASP A 846 -18.86 -18.81 46.59
CA ASP A 846 -17.42 -18.72 46.37
C ASP A 846 -17.06 -17.65 45.32
N GLY A 847 -17.99 -17.30 44.44
CA GLY A 847 -17.79 -16.30 43.39
C GLY A 847 -17.98 -14.89 43.91
N TYR A 848 -16.96 -14.03 43.73
CA TYR A 848 -16.99 -12.64 44.19
C TYR A 848 -18.21 -11.86 43.69
N ILE A 849 -18.65 -12.11 42.45
CA ILE A 849 -19.81 -11.42 41.87
C ILE A 849 -21.12 -11.84 42.53
N ASN A 850 -21.32 -13.13 42.78
CA ASN A 850 -22.49 -13.61 43.50
C ASN A 850 -22.55 -13.03 44.91
N THR A 851 -21.42 -13.03 45.63
CA THR A 851 -21.33 -12.46 46.99
C THR A 851 -21.66 -10.97 47.02
N ILE A 852 -21.15 -10.19 46.07
CA ILE A 852 -21.46 -8.76 45.95
C ILE A 852 -22.93 -8.53 45.56
N MET A 853 -23.49 -9.31 44.65
CA MET A 853 -24.88 -9.14 44.23
C MET A 853 -25.88 -9.54 45.34
N LEU A 854 -25.57 -10.57 46.12
CA LEU A 854 -26.34 -10.96 47.31
C LEU A 854 -26.26 -9.89 48.41
N SER A 855 -25.07 -9.32 48.67
CA SER A 855 -24.90 -8.28 49.69
C SER A 855 -25.54 -6.94 49.34
N LEU A 856 -25.74 -6.67 48.04
CA LEU A 856 -26.46 -5.50 47.52
C LEU A 856 -27.96 -5.76 47.30
N ASN A 857 -28.48 -6.92 47.69
CA ASN A 857 -29.88 -7.35 47.48
C ASN A 857 -30.32 -7.29 46.00
N LEU A 858 -29.40 -7.44 45.04
CA LEU A 858 -29.70 -7.46 43.61
C LEU A 858 -30.21 -8.82 43.13
N ILE A 859 -29.91 -9.88 43.87
CA ILE A 859 -30.38 -11.26 43.64
C ILE A 859 -30.73 -11.91 44.97
N GLU A 860 -31.72 -12.81 44.96
CA GLU A 860 -32.16 -13.56 46.16
C GLU A 860 -31.38 -14.87 46.34
N ARG A 861 -30.79 -15.40 45.26
CA ARG A 861 -30.03 -16.65 45.23
C ARG A 861 -28.81 -16.54 44.31
N PRO A 862 -27.69 -17.22 44.62
CA PRO A 862 -26.51 -17.20 43.77
C PRO A 862 -26.82 -17.77 42.37
N LEU A 863 -26.29 -17.11 41.34
CA LEU A 863 -26.51 -17.49 39.95
C LEU A 863 -25.38 -18.42 39.45
N ASN A 864 -25.77 -19.41 38.64
CA ASN A 864 -24.86 -20.37 38.02
C ASN A 864 -24.34 -19.85 36.68
N TRP A 865 -23.44 -18.88 36.74
CA TRP A 865 -22.94 -18.16 35.58
C TRP A 865 -22.25 -19.03 34.52
N LEU A 866 -21.46 -20.01 34.96
CA LEU A 866 -20.64 -20.85 34.08
C LEU A 866 -21.21 -22.26 33.83
N SER A 867 -22.18 -22.73 34.64
CA SER A 867 -22.81 -24.04 34.44
C SER A 867 -24.08 -24.03 33.58
N GLU A 868 -24.69 -22.86 33.32
CA GLU A 868 -25.83 -22.73 32.41
C GLU A 868 -25.40 -22.33 30.99
N ILE A 869 -25.86 -23.04 29.95
CA ILE A 869 -25.40 -22.86 28.55
C ILE A 869 -25.55 -21.41 28.07
N ASN A 870 -26.74 -20.84 28.21
CA ASN A 870 -27.03 -19.50 27.72
C ASN A 870 -26.27 -18.43 28.52
N SER A 871 -26.16 -18.64 29.84
CA SER A 871 -25.43 -17.75 30.74
C SER A 871 -23.94 -17.71 30.39
N ALA A 872 -23.31 -18.88 30.27
CA ALA A 872 -21.89 -19.01 29.94
C ALA A 872 -21.56 -18.39 28.58
N ARG A 873 -22.42 -18.60 27.57
CA ARG A 873 -22.29 -18.02 26.22
C ARG A 873 -22.37 -16.50 26.21
N VAL A 874 -23.34 -15.91 26.91
CA VAL A 874 -23.46 -14.46 27.02
C VAL A 874 -22.27 -13.88 27.78
N LEU A 875 -21.89 -14.51 28.90
CA LEU A 875 -20.82 -14.04 29.75
C LEU A 875 -19.47 -14.06 29.06
N VAL A 876 -19.13 -15.13 28.33
CA VAL A 876 -17.86 -15.21 27.61
C VAL A 876 -17.74 -14.13 26.52
N ILE A 877 -18.84 -13.76 25.86
CA ILE A 877 -18.88 -12.63 24.91
C ILE A 877 -18.67 -11.29 25.64
N ILE A 878 -19.28 -11.10 26.82
CA ILE A 878 -19.10 -9.88 27.62
C ILE A 878 -17.65 -9.73 28.07
N VAL A 879 -17.05 -10.80 28.61
CA VAL A 879 -15.65 -10.82 29.04
C VAL A 879 -14.72 -10.54 27.87
N GLN A 880 -14.95 -11.18 26.71
CA GLN A 880 -14.17 -10.91 25.52
C GLN A 880 -14.33 -9.47 25.03
N THR A 881 -15.53 -8.92 25.10
CA THR A 881 -15.80 -7.51 24.75
C THR A 881 -15.02 -6.57 25.66
N TRP A 882 -15.01 -6.84 26.97
CA TRP A 882 -14.30 -6.04 27.97
C TRP A 882 -12.78 -6.06 27.79
N ILE A 883 -12.18 -7.17 27.36
CA ILE A 883 -10.75 -7.23 27.07
C ILE A 883 -10.43 -6.54 25.73
N ALA A 884 -11.18 -6.89 24.68
CA ALA A 884 -10.85 -6.48 23.31
C ALA A 884 -11.19 -5.01 23.01
N TYR A 885 -12.20 -4.40 23.66
CA TYR A 885 -12.55 -3.01 23.38
C TYR A 885 -11.39 -2.05 23.68
N ALA A 886 -10.57 -2.35 24.68
CA ALA A 886 -9.46 -1.49 25.11
C ALA A 886 -8.38 -1.36 24.00
N PHE A 887 -8.10 -2.46 23.29
CA PHE A 887 -7.22 -2.45 22.11
C PHE A 887 -7.83 -1.62 20.97
N ILE A 888 -9.11 -1.85 20.65
CA ILE A 888 -9.82 -1.06 19.62
C ILE A 888 -9.84 0.42 19.99
N PHE A 889 -10.12 0.74 21.25
CA PHE A 889 -10.14 2.09 21.78
C PHE A 889 -8.80 2.80 21.54
N MET A 890 -7.68 2.16 21.86
CA MET A 890 -6.35 2.72 21.64
C MET A 890 -6.09 2.96 20.15
N LEU A 891 -6.38 1.95 19.32
CA LEU A 891 -6.21 1.97 17.87
C LEU A 891 -7.02 3.10 17.21
N VAL A 892 -8.31 3.20 17.55
CA VAL A 892 -9.22 4.23 17.04
C VAL A 892 -8.78 5.60 17.53
N THR A 893 -8.36 5.74 18.79
CA THR A 893 -7.86 7.02 19.33
C THR A 893 -6.62 7.53 18.58
N GLY A 894 -5.73 6.64 18.13
CA GLY A 894 -4.59 6.98 17.28
C GLY A 894 -5.03 7.41 15.87
N ASN A 895 -5.93 6.65 15.24
CA ASN A 895 -6.42 6.93 13.88
C ASN A 895 -7.31 8.20 13.81
N LEU A 896 -8.06 8.51 14.87
CA LEU A 896 -8.84 9.76 14.91
C LEU A 896 -7.93 11.00 14.86
N GLN A 897 -6.67 10.90 15.27
CA GLN A 897 -5.72 12.02 15.21
C GLN A 897 -5.15 12.25 13.82
N SER A 898 -5.20 11.26 12.91
CA SER A 898 -4.74 11.43 11.54
C SER A 898 -5.77 12.07 10.61
N ILE A 899 -7.02 12.22 11.06
CA ILE A 899 -8.06 12.90 10.27
C ILE A 899 -7.82 14.43 10.37
N PRO A 900 -7.56 15.13 9.25
CA PRO A 900 -7.35 16.57 9.26
C PRO A 900 -8.54 17.33 9.85
N LYS A 901 -8.27 18.39 10.61
CA LYS A 901 -9.32 19.21 11.24
C LYS A 901 -10.12 20.00 10.21
N ASP A 902 -9.48 20.37 9.11
CA ASP A 902 -10.03 21.17 8.01
C ASP A 902 -11.29 20.53 7.41
N ILE A 903 -11.37 19.19 7.39
CA ILE A 903 -12.56 18.44 6.92
C ILE A 903 -13.76 18.67 7.86
N TYR A 904 -13.52 18.74 9.17
CA TYR A 904 -14.56 19.03 10.15
C TYR A 904 -15.00 20.49 10.12
N GLU A 905 -14.07 21.41 9.86
CA GLU A 905 -14.34 22.83 9.70
C GLU A 905 -15.18 23.09 8.44
N ALA A 906 -14.80 22.50 7.30
CA ALA A 906 -15.57 22.56 6.06
C ALA A 906 -17.00 22.01 6.25
N GLY A 907 -17.14 20.83 6.87
CA GLY A 907 -18.47 20.27 7.16
C GLY A 907 -19.31 21.15 8.10
N SER A 908 -18.67 21.86 9.03
CA SER A 908 -19.37 22.80 9.92
C SER A 908 -19.81 24.06 9.18
N VAL A 909 -19.03 24.55 8.22
CA VAL A 909 -19.41 25.65 7.32
C VAL A 909 -20.62 25.26 6.46
N ASP A 910 -20.69 24.00 6.00
CA ASP A 910 -21.85 23.44 5.29
C ASP A 910 -23.06 23.15 6.21
N GLY A 911 -22.99 23.50 7.50
CA GLY A 911 -24.08 23.34 8.46
C GLY A 911 -24.24 21.94 9.05
N ALA A 912 -23.26 21.04 8.85
CA ALA A 912 -23.31 19.69 9.39
C ALA A 912 -23.21 19.68 10.93
N LYS A 913 -24.19 19.05 11.59
CA LYS A 913 -24.24 18.87 13.06
C LYS A 913 -23.38 17.68 13.49
N GLY A 914 -23.03 17.58 14.78
CA GLY A 914 -22.14 16.52 15.31
C GLY A 914 -22.52 15.08 14.94
N ARG A 915 -23.81 14.73 14.85
CA ARG A 915 -24.27 13.41 14.38
C ARG A 915 -23.98 13.20 12.88
N GLN A 916 -24.16 14.23 12.05
CA GLN A 916 -23.86 14.19 10.63
C GLN A 916 -22.33 14.12 10.41
N LEU A 917 -21.55 14.94 11.13
CA LEU A 917 -20.09 14.87 11.10
C LEU A 917 -19.59 13.46 11.46
N PHE A 918 -20.19 12.81 12.46
CA PHE A 918 -19.82 11.43 12.81
C PHE A 918 -20.15 10.41 11.71
N TRP A 919 -21.41 10.34 11.25
CA TRP A 919 -21.84 9.30 10.31
C TRP A 919 -21.31 9.50 8.89
N TYR A 920 -21.12 10.75 8.45
CA TYR A 920 -20.70 11.04 7.07
C TYR A 920 -19.20 11.33 6.92
N LEU A 921 -18.52 11.80 7.98
CA LEU A 921 -17.08 12.12 7.90
C LEU A 921 -16.24 11.20 8.79
N THR A 922 -16.48 11.18 10.11
CA THR A 922 -15.62 10.46 11.06
C THR A 922 -15.65 8.95 10.84
N LEU A 923 -16.84 8.34 10.86
CA LEU A 923 -16.98 6.89 10.82
C LEU A 923 -16.53 6.29 9.48
N PRO A 924 -16.90 6.84 8.31
CA PRO A 924 -16.41 6.33 7.03
C PRO A 924 -14.88 6.45 6.90
N SER A 925 -14.32 7.61 7.26
CA SER A 925 -12.86 7.84 7.22
C SER A 925 -12.12 6.91 8.18
N LEU A 926 -12.67 6.73 9.39
CA LEU A 926 -12.11 5.83 10.39
C LEU A 926 -12.14 4.38 9.89
N LEU A 927 -13.30 3.90 9.44
CA LEU A 927 -13.47 2.52 8.95
C LEU A 927 -12.53 2.21 7.80
N LEU A 928 -12.31 3.14 6.86
CA LEU A 928 -11.33 2.96 5.79
C LEU A 928 -9.91 2.79 6.34
N SER A 929 -9.52 3.59 7.33
CA SER A 929 -8.18 3.49 7.94
C SER A 929 -7.98 2.22 8.75
N ILE A 930 -9.00 1.80 9.52
CA ILE A 930 -8.88 0.66 10.46
C ILE A 930 -9.34 -0.67 9.86
N SER A 931 -9.93 -0.70 8.66
CA SER A 931 -10.48 -1.91 8.00
C SER A 931 -9.53 -3.12 8.03
N PRO A 932 -8.23 -3.01 7.70
CA PRO A 932 -7.31 -4.14 7.75
C PRO A 932 -7.19 -4.75 9.16
N MET A 933 -7.26 -3.90 10.18
CA MET A 933 -7.18 -4.30 11.58
C MET A 933 -8.49 -4.94 12.05
N LEU A 934 -9.65 -4.48 11.56
CA LEU A 934 -10.94 -5.12 11.84
C LEU A 934 -11.02 -6.54 11.26
N ILE A 935 -10.45 -6.75 10.07
CA ILE A 935 -10.32 -8.10 9.48
C ILE A 935 -9.44 -8.98 10.37
N GLY A 936 -8.32 -8.44 10.85
CA GLY A 936 -7.45 -9.12 11.81
C GLY A 936 -8.18 -9.49 13.11
N GLN A 937 -9.04 -8.62 13.62
CA GLN A 937 -9.86 -8.89 14.81
C GLN A 937 -10.89 -9.99 14.57
N PHE A 938 -11.53 -10.03 13.40
CA PHE A 938 -12.42 -11.12 13.03
C PHE A 938 -11.70 -12.47 12.98
N VAL A 939 -10.55 -12.53 12.30
CA VAL A 939 -9.72 -13.75 12.23
C VAL A 939 -9.20 -14.14 13.61
N GLY A 940 -8.86 -13.16 14.45
CA GLY A 940 -8.45 -13.36 15.83
C GLY A 940 -9.57 -13.95 16.69
N ALA A 941 -10.80 -13.43 16.59
CA ALA A 941 -11.95 -13.93 17.34
C ALA A 941 -12.31 -15.37 16.94
N PHE A 942 -12.26 -15.70 15.64
CA PHE A 942 -12.49 -17.05 15.12
C PHE A 942 -11.52 -18.09 15.71
N ASN A 943 -10.26 -17.68 15.94
CA ASN A 943 -9.19 -18.53 16.45
C ASN A 943 -8.86 -18.28 17.93
N ASN A 944 -9.76 -17.63 18.71
CA ASN A 944 -9.45 -17.22 20.08
C ASN A 944 -9.55 -18.38 21.08
N PHE A 945 -8.58 -19.28 21.03
CA PHE A 945 -8.47 -20.42 21.93
C PHE A 945 -8.36 -19.98 23.40
N THR A 946 -7.50 -18.99 23.70
CA THR A 946 -7.13 -18.59 25.06
C THR A 946 -8.32 -18.17 25.91
N THR A 947 -9.24 -17.37 25.36
CA THR A 947 -10.43 -16.94 26.11
C THR A 947 -11.32 -18.12 26.46
N ILE A 948 -11.59 -19.00 25.51
CA ILE A 948 -12.47 -20.16 25.74
C ILE A 948 -11.82 -21.17 26.69
N SER A 949 -10.56 -21.54 26.47
CA SER A 949 -9.88 -22.58 27.26
C SER A 949 -9.67 -22.18 28.71
N ILE A 950 -9.31 -20.91 28.97
CA ILE A 950 -9.08 -20.45 30.34
C ILE A 950 -10.41 -20.15 31.05
N PHE A 951 -11.29 -19.33 30.45
CA PHE A 951 -12.47 -18.82 31.13
C PHE A 951 -13.55 -19.90 31.31
N THR A 952 -13.97 -20.56 30.24
CA THR A 952 -15.05 -21.58 30.30
C THR A 952 -14.55 -23.02 30.22
N GLY A 953 -13.34 -23.27 29.73
CA GLY A 953 -12.87 -24.63 29.39
C GLY A 953 -13.71 -25.30 28.29
N GLY A 954 -14.48 -24.52 27.52
CA GLY A 954 -15.48 -24.98 26.56
C GLY A 954 -16.85 -25.34 27.17
N GLY A 955 -16.96 -25.39 28.50
CA GLY A 955 -18.21 -25.74 29.20
C GLY A 955 -19.32 -24.69 29.11
N PRO A 956 -20.54 -25.00 29.59
CA PRO A 956 -20.96 -26.30 30.15
C PRO A 956 -21.20 -27.37 29.07
N ASN A 957 -21.21 -28.65 29.47
CA ASN A 957 -21.47 -29.78 28.58
C ASN A 957 -22.93 -29.79 28.11
N PHE A 958 -23.19 -30.31 26.91
CA PHE A 958 -24.56 -30.56 26.47
C PHE A 958 -25.18 -31.72 27.25
N ALA A 959 -26.50 -31.65 27.50
CA ALA A 959 -27.24 -32.75 28.11
C ALA A 959 -27.15 -34.04 27.28
N GLU A 960 -27.14 -33.92 25.94
CA GLU A 960 -26.81 -34.98 25.01
C GLU A 960 -25.36 -34.84 24.53
N SER A 961 -24.43 -35.43 25.26
CA SER A 961 -23.02 -35.49 24.84
C SER A 961 -22.84 -36.43 23.63
N THR A 962 -21.88 -36.11 22.78
CA THR A 962 -21.43 -37.03 21.72
C THR A 962 -20.06 -37.61 22.06
N ILE A 963 -19.64 -38.64 21.32
CA ILE A 963 -18.32 -39.25 21.48
C ILE A 963 -17.15 -38.31 21.16
N PHE A 964 -17.41 -37.11 20.61
CA PHE A 964 -16.41 -36.12 20.25
C PHE A 964 -16.14 -35.07 21.33
N GLY A 965 -16.84 -35.14 22.47
CA GLY A 965 -16.58 -34.32 23.65
C GLY A 965 -16.73 -32.81 23.45
N GLU A 966 -17.57 -32.38 22.50
CA GLU A 966 -17.85 -30.95 22.30
C GLU A 966 -18.69 -30.40 23.45
N ALA A 967 -18.35 -29.21 23.93
CA ALA A 967 -19.10 -28.51 24.95
C ALA A 967 -19.68 -27.18 24.41
N SER A 968 -20.60 -26.57 25.15
CA SER A 968 -21.50 -25.56 24.60
C SER A 968 -20.85 -24.23 24.22
N THR A 969 -19.69 -23.90 24.79
CA THR A 969 -18.92 -22.69 24.44
C THR A 969 -17.69 -23.00 23.59
N ASP A 970 -17.48 -24.26 23.21
CA ASP A 970 -16.35 -24.62 22.36
C ASP A 970 -16.46 -24.02 20.96
N ILE A 971 -15.39 -23.33 20.57
CA ILE A 971 -15.18 -22.89 19.20
C ILE A 971 -14.34 -23.92 18.46
N ILE A 972 -14.27 -23.83 17.13
CA ILE A 972 -13.59 -24.84 16.31
C ILE A 972 -12.19 -25.19 16.81
N ILE A 973 -11.39 -24.20 17.21
CA ILE A 973 -10.02 -24.43 17.68
C ILE A 973 -9.94 -25.05 19.09
N SER A 974 -10.87 -24.70 20.00
CA SER A 974 -10.90 -25.30 21.34
C SER A 974 -11.42 -26.73 21.31
N TRP A 975 -12.38 -27.02 20.42
CA TRP A 975 -12.84 -28.38 20.18
C TRP A 975 -11.76 -29.26 19.54
N VAL A 976 -11.07 -28.75 18.50
CA VAL A 976 -9.89 -29.40 17.91
C VAL A 976 -8.85 -29.74 18.96
N TYR A 977 -8.55 -28.82 19.88
CA TYR A 977 -7.63 -29.08 20.98
C TYR A 977 -8.11 -30.26 21.85
N LYS A 978 -9.39 -30.31 22.23
CA LYS A 978 -9.95 -31.44 22.98
C LYS A 978 -9.83 -32.77 22.25
N LEU A 979 -10.03 -32.78 20.93
CA LEU A 979 -9.82 -33.97 20.10
C LEU A 979 -8.37 -34.45 20.14
N THR A 980 -7.39 -33.53 20.24
CA THR A 980 -5.97 -33.91 20.37
C THR A 980 -5.59 -34.43 21.75
N THR A 981 -6.25 -33.96 22.82
CA THR A 981 -5.92 -34.32 24.21
C THR A 981 -6.68 -35.56 24.73
N GLY A 982 -7.30 -36.35 23.85
CA GLY A 982 -7.93 -37.62 24.22
C GLY A 982 -9.43 -37.54 24.58
N ALA A 983 -10.13 -36.47 24.21
CA ALA A 983 -11.59 -36.44 24.36
C ALA A 983 -12.32 -37.45 23.43
N ALA A 984 -11.66 -37.84 22.33
CA ALA A 984 -12.10 -38.90 21.43
C ALA A 984 -10.95 -39.90 21.22
N ASN A 985 -11.19 -41.18 21.54
CA ASN A 985 -10.18 -42.24 21.52
C ASN A 985 -10.37 -43.17 20.32
N PHE A 986 -10.07 -42.65 19.12
CA PHE A 986 -10.03 -43.44 17.89
C PHE A 986 -8.68 -43.28 17.20
N GLU A 987 -8.29 -44.27 16.40
CA GLU A 987 -7.02 -44.30 15.70
C GLU A 987 -6.88 -43.09 14.75
N GLY A 988 -5.80 -42.32 14.90
CA GLY A 988 -5.58 -41.11 14.12
C GLY A 988 -6.37 -39.88 14.58
N ASN A 989 -6.87 -39.84 15.83
CA ASN A 989 -7.59 -38.69 16.38
C ASN A 989 -6.83 -37.35 16.25
N GLN A 990 -5.51 -37.32 16.47
CA GLN A 990 -4.69 -36.11 16.31
C GLN A 990 -4.52 -35.73 14.83
N ALA A 991 -4.37 -36.70 13.93
CA ALA A 991 -4.34 -36.46 12.49
C ALA A 991 -5.68 -35.93 11.96
N PHE A 992 -6.80 -36.45 12.47
CA PHE A 992 -8.13 -35.92 12.19
C PHE A 992 -8.31 -34.48 12.72
N ALA A 993 -7.85 -34.21 13.94
CA ALA A 993 -7.85 -32.86 14.49
C ALA A 993 -6.95 -31.91 13.67
N ALA A 994 -5.84 -32.39 13.12
CA ALA A 994 -4.99 -31.63 12.21
C ALA A 994 -5.68 -31.32 10.86
N ALA A 995 -6.51 -32.24 10.34
CA ALA A 995 -7.36 -31.99 9.18
C ALA A 995 -8.38 -30.88 9.44
N LEU A 996 -9.06 -30.94 10.60
CA LEU A 996 -9.98 -29.90 11.07
C LEU A 996 -9.28 -28.54 11.23
N THR A 997 -8.10 -28.53 11.84
CA THR A 997 -7.25 -27.33 11.98
C THR A 997 -6.90 -26.74 10.62
N THR A 998 -6.56 -27.59 9.66
CA THR A 998 -6.22 -27.19 8.28
C THR A 998 -7.41 -26.51 7.61
N LEU A 999 -8.62 -27.08 7.70
CA LEU A 999 -9.83 -26.46 7.17
C LEU A 999 -10.13 -25.10 7.83
N ALA A 1000 -10.01 -25.03 9.16
CA ALA A 1000 -10.19 -23.79 9.91
C ALA A 1000 -9.17 -22.71 9.51
N ALA A 1001 -7.91 -23.11 9.28
CA ALA A 1001 -6.83 -22.25 8.83
C ALA A 1001 -7.07 -21.77 7.39
N ILE A 1002 -7.45 -22.65 6.46
CA ILE A 1002 -7.78 -22.28 5.07
C ILE A 1002 -8.92 -21.26 5.05
N PHE A 1003 -9.98 -21.50 5.84
CA PHE A 1003 -11.08 -20.54 5.96
C PHE A 1003 -10.60 -19.18 6.49
N SER A 1004 -9.83 -19.18 7.59
CA SER A 1004 -9.27 -17.97 8.19
C SER A 1004 -8.38 -17.18 7.21
N ILE A 1005 -7.50 -17.89 6.49
CA ILE A 1005 -6.60 -17.31 5.49
C ILE A 1005 -7.41 -16.76 4.30
N ALA A 1006 -8.41 -17.50 3.81
CA ALA A 1006 -9.25 -17.06 2.69
C ALA A 1006 -10.05 -15.80 3.04
N VAL A 1007 -10.67 -15.75 4.22
CA VAL A 1007 -11.40 -14.58 4.72
C VAL A 1007 -10.45 -13.39 4.90
N GLY A 1008 -9.30 -13.62 5.55
CA GLY A 1008 -8.26 -12.62 5.75
C GLY A 1008 -7.76 -12.05 4.42
N ALA A 1009 -7.29 -12.91 3.52
CA ALA A 1009 -6.76 -12.53 2.21
C ALA A 1009 -7.78 -11.74 1.37
N ARG A 1010 -9.03 -12.23 1.29
CA ARG A 1010 -10.12 -11.53 0.59
C ARG A 1010 -10.39 -10.16 1.19
N GLY A 1011 -10.39 -10.07 2.53
CA GLY A 1011 -10.55 -8.80 3.25
C GLY A 1011 -9.43 -7.81 2.93
N PHE A 1012 -8.17 -8.24 3.04
CA PHE A 1012 -7.00 -7.40 2.77
C PHE A 1012 -6.96 -6.93 1.32
N ILE A 1013 -7.17 -7.82 0.34
CA ILE A 1013 -7.19 -7.48 -1.10
C ILE A 1013 -8.24 -6.38 -1.39
N LYS A 1014 -9.47 -6.55 -0.87
CA LYS A 1014 -10.53 -5.55 -1.05
C LYS A 1014 -10.27 -4.23 -0.32
N SER A 1015 -9.53 -4.26 0.80
CA SER A 1015 -9.19 -3.04 1.54
C SER A 1015 -8.13 -2.21 0.82
N MET A 1016 -7.16 -2.85 0.15
CA MET A 1016 -6.16 -2.17 -0.67
C MET A 1016 -6.79 -1.55 -1.92
N SER A 1017 -7.69 -2.26 -2.60
CA SER A 1017 -8.36 -1.77 -3.82
C SER A 1017 -9.34 -0.60 -3.59
N ARG A 1018 -9.55 -0.18 -2.34
CA ARG A 1018 -10.35 1.01 -1.97
C ARG A 1018 -9.48 2.21 -1.57
N ARG A 1019 -8.18 2.00 -1.39
CA ARG A 1019 -7.20 3.04 -1.08
C ARG A 1019 -6.63 3.69 -2.35
N ASP A 1020 -6.52 2.91 -3.41
CA ASP A 1020 -6.28 3.35 -4.78
C ASP A 1020 -7.61 3.71 -5.47
#